data_AF-A0A814KEZ6-F1
#
_entry.id   AF-A0A814KEZ6-F1
#
_cell.length_a   1.000
_cell.length_b   1.000
_cell.length_c   1.000
_cell.angle_alpha   90.00
_cell.angle_beta   90.00
_cell.angle_gamma   90.00
#
_symmetry.space_group_name_H-M   'P 1'
#
loop_
_entity.id
_entity.type
_entity.pdbx_description
1 polymer ?
#
loop_
_entity_poly.entity_id
_entity_poly.type
_entity_poly.pdbx_seq_one_letter_code
_entity_poly.pdbx_strand_id
1 'polypeptide(L)'
;MIQLNIIDEFKRNYHPEKAIWWYTRECFIYELLNQALRTLDADIIINMGFFFRDLHEQINQLHQQQLPSYGGKPFTVYRGQSLLKTDFDKLKNTNGGLMSFNNFLSTSRIPGVSLAFAESASVKTNMVGILFIMTIDPCVSSTPFASIHEVSCFETEEEILFSMHTVFRVDAIKQMDNNDQLYEVELQLTVDNDEQLRQLTKCISEEADGETGWERLGMLLSKTGHFDKAEELYHVLLEQASSKSDSASYYNNLGYIKNQQGDYEQAIKYYEQGLETFEKTLPANHPHVATSFNNIGEIYREMGEYSKALSFYEKALGIKETTLPKNHPSFATSYNNIGEVYREMGEYLKALSFYEKSLENQETTLPANHPDFANSYNNIGSVYYNMGQYSKALSFQEKALGTWEKTLPENHPLLTTSYNNIGIMHYNMGEYSKALSFLEKALEIREKILPANHPDFAQSYNNIGEAHRQLGEYSKALSFQEKALGTWEKTLPENHPLLTTSYNNIGEAHRQMGEYSKALSFHEKALEIREKILPANHPDFAQSYNNIGIVYYNIGEYSKALSFHEKTLEICQKTLPSNHPNLATSYNNTGKVYKNMGEYSKALSFDEKALGIQETTLPENHPSLATSYNNIGEVHREMGEYSKALSFYKKALGIQGKTLPASHPDLAESYNNLGSLYHNMEEYSKALSYFQRALDIRNVSLPPNHPHLKTTKEWIEIVKQKL
;
A
#
# COMPACT_ATOMS: atom_id res chain seq x y z
N MET A 1 -10.55 -44.99 2.17
CA MET A 1 -9.99 -46.33 1.85
C MET A 1 -10.00 -46.59 0.35
N ILE A 2 -11.09 -46.29 -0.38
CA ILE A 2 -11.15 -46.37 -1.86
C ILE A 2 -10.18 -45.37 -2.54
N GLN A 3 -10.15 -44.10 -2.12
CA GLN A 3 -9.24 -43.07 -2.67
C GLN A 3 -7.73 -43.40 -2.56
N LEU A 4 -7.28 -43.99 -1.45
CA LEU A 4 -5.86 -44.35 -1.25
C LEU A 4 -5.43 -45.51 -2.17
N ASN A 5 -6.31 -46.48 -2.43
CA ASN A 5 -6.03 -47.58 -3.36
C ASN A 5 -5.89 -47.10 -4.81
N ILE A 6 -6.66 -46.08 -5.22
CA ILE A 6 -6.61 -45.50 -6.56
C ILE A 6 -5.31 -44.71 -6.79
N ILE A 7 -4.80 -44.00 -5.77
CA ILE A 7 -3.49 -43.32 -5.84
C ILE A 7 -2.36 -44.31 -6.08
N ASP A 8 -2.34 -45.40 -5.31
CA ASP A 8 -1.32 -46.43 -5.44
C ASP A 8 -1.43 -47.18 -6.78
N GLU A 9 -2.64 -47.33 -7.32
CA GLU A 9 -2.88 -47.87 -8.66
C GLU A 9 -2.42 -46.92 -9.77
N PHE A 10 -2.77 -45.62 -9.69
CA PHE A 10 -2.31 -44.59 -10.63
C PHE A 10 -0.77 -44.53 -10.66
N LYS A 11 -0.11 -44.52 -9.49
CA LYS A 11 1.35 -44.51 -9.41
C LYS A 11 2.02 -45.76 -10.01
N ARG A 12 1.35 -46.92 -9.99
CA ARG A 12 1.89 -48.19 -10.53
C ARG A 12 1.55 -48.42 -12.00
N ASN A 13 0.40 -47.93 -12.45
CA ASN A 13 -0.22 -48.26 -13.73
C ASN A 13 -0.51 -47.03 -14.62
N TYR A 14 0.19 -45.90 -14.40
CA TYR A 14 0.03 -44.73 -15.27
C TYR A 14 0.44 -44.99 -16.73
N HIS A 15 1.62 -45.60 -16.95
CA HIS A 15 2.19 -45.78 -18.30
C HIS A 15 1.45 -46.75 -19.25
N PRO A 16 0.77 -47.81 -18.79
CA PRO A 16 -0.02 -48.70 -19.65
C PRO A 16 -1.29 -48.08 -20.25
N GLU A 17 -1.89 -47.08 -19.59
CA GLU A 17 -3.18 -46.48 -19.95
C GLU A 17 -3.02 -45.03 -20.43
N LYS A 18 -3.95 -44.52 -21.25
CA LYS A 18 -3.90 -43.15 -21.78
C LYS A 18 -4.28 -42.11 -20.70
N ALA A 19 -3.72 -40.91 -20.75
CA ALA A 19 -3.98 -39.84 -19.77
C ALA A 19 -5.46 -39.42 -19.77
N ILE A 20 -6.13 -39.45 -20.94
CA ILE A 20 -7.57 -39.21 -21.08
C ILE A 20 -8.42 -40.28 -20.36
N TRP A 21 -7.98 -41.54 -20.38
CA TRP A 21 -8.67 -42.62 -19.68
C TRP A 21 -8.60 -42.42 -18.16
N TRP A 22 -7.42 -42.07 -17.64
CA TRP A 22 -7.26 -41.70 -16.24
C TRP A 22 -8.03 -40.45 -15.84
N TYR A 23 -8.11 -39.45 -16.73
CA TYR A 23 -8.90 -38.23 -16.50
C TYR A 23 -10.40 -38.53 -16.34
N THR A 24 -10.92 -39.47 -17.12
CA THR A 24 -12.34 -39.84 -17.13
C THR A 24 -12.69 -40.94 -16.11
N ARG A 25 -11.70 -41.57 -15.47
CA ARG A 25 -11.93 -42.61 -14.45
C ARG A 25 -12.23 -41.99 -13.07
N GLU A 26 -13.38 -42.35 -12.51
CA GLU A 26 -13.86 -42.06 -11.14
C GLU A 26 -13.29 -40.79 -10.48
N CYS A 27 -13.61 -39.58 -10.99
CA CYS A 27 -13.53 -38.24 -10.35
C CYS A 27 -12.32 -37.86 -9.44
N PHE A 28 -11.31 -38.70 -9.31
CA PHE A 28 -10.26 -38.65 -8.32
C PHE A 28 -9.25 -37.57 -8.68
N ILE A 29 -8.98 -37.42 -9.97
CA ILE A 29 -8.16 -36.34 -10.51
C ILE A 29 -8.82 -34.99 -10.26
N TYR A 30 -10.15 -34.88 -10.27
CA TYR A 30 -10.84 -33.63 -9.96
C TYR A 30 -10.67 -33.24 -8.48
N GLU A 31 -10.74 -34.20 -7.55
CA GLU A 31 -10.52 -33.94 -6.13
C GLU A 31 -9.05 -33.63 -5.82
N LEU A 32 -8.11 -34.38 -6.39
CA LEU A 32 -6.68 -34.19 -6.17
C LEU A 32 -6.17 -32.91 -6.84
N LEU A 33 -6.67 -32.57 -8.04
CA LEU A 33 -6.37 -31.32 -8.74
C LEU A 33 -6.98 -30.13 -8.02
N ASN A 34 -8.25 -30.21 -7.58
CA ASN A 34 -8.84 -29.14 -6.79
C ASN A 34 -8.15 -29.00 -5.43
N GLN A 35 -7.71 -30.10 -4.81
CA GLN A 35 -6.90 -30.04 -3.61
C GLN A 35 -5.57 -29.35 -3.91
N ALA A 36 -4.81 -29.81 -4.91
CA ALA A 36 -3.52 -29.24 -5.30
C ALA A 36 -3.61 -27.75 -5.65
N LEU A 37 -4.63 -27.34 -6.42
CA LEU A 37 -4.84 -25.93 -6.76
C LEU A 37 -5.33 -25.10 -5.56
N ARG A 38 -6.10 -25.67 -4.64
CA ARG A 38 -6.55 -24.97 -3.42
C ARG A 38 -5.47 -24.86 -2.35
N THR A 39 -4.62 -25.89 -2.21
CA THR A 39 -3.53 -25.93 -1.24
C THR A 39 -2.21 -25.40 -1.82
N LEU A 40 -2.18 -25.18 -3.14
CA LEU A 40 -1.01 -24.83 -3.92
C LEU A 40 0.19 -25.76 -3.65
N ASP A 41 -0.07 -27.01 -3.29
CA ASP A 41 0.97 -27.96 -2.88
C ASP A 41 1.95 -28.20 -4.03
N ALA A 42 3.18 -27.70 -3.89
CA ALA A 42 4.17 -27.68 -4.96
C ALA A 42 4.58 -29.08 -5.39
N ASP A 43 4.69 -30.03 -4.46
CA ASP A 43 5.02 -31.42 -4.78
C ASP A 43 3.92 -32.08 -5.59
N ILE A 44 2.65 -31.84 -5.25
CA ILE A 44 1.52 -32.38 -6.01
C ILE A 44 1.43 -31.68 -7.38
N ILE A 45 1.61 -30.36 -7.45
CA ILE A 45 1.57 -29.60 -8.70
C ILE A 45 2.69 -30.03 -9.66
N ILE A 46 3.92 -30.18 -9.16
CA ILE A 46 5.08 -30.62 -9.93
C ILE A 46 4.86 -32.04 -10.46
N ASN A 47 4.40 -32.97 -9.61
CA ASN A 47 4.12 -34.34 -10.02
C ASN A 47 2.95 -34.46 -11.01
N MET A 48 1.91 -33.63 -10.86
CA MET A 48 0.79 -33.57 -11.79
C MET A 48 1.12 -32.83 -13.10
N GLY A 49 2.17 -32.01 -13.13
CA GLY A 49 2.60 -31.28 -14.33
C GLY A 49 2.86 -32.21 -15.53
N PHE A 50 3.47 -33.37 -15.29
CA PHE A 50 3.68 -34.38 -16.32
C PHE A 50 2.35 -34.96 -16.82
N PHE A 51 1.41 -35.25 -15.91
CA PHE A 51 0.08 -35.72 -16.27
C PHE A 51 -0.68 -34.70 -17.13
N PHE A 52 -0.63 -33.41 -16.78
CA PHE A 52 -1.31 -32.36 -17.56
C PHE A 52 -0.69 -32.14 -18.93
N ARG A 53 0.64 -32.20 -19.03
CA ARG A 53 1.31 -32.15 -20.32
C ARG A 53 0.87 -33.32 -21.20
N ASP A 54 0.94 -34.54 -20.68
CA ASP A 54 0.57 -35.75 -21.44
C ASP A 54 -0.92 -35.72 -21.82
N LEU A 55 -1.81 -35.23 -20.94
CA LEU A 55 -3.23 -35.05 -21.23
C LEU A 55 -3.46 -34.01 -22.34
N HIS A 56 -2.80 -32.85 -22.25
CA HIS A 56 -2.86 -31.82 -23.27
C HIS A 56 -2.35 -32.33 -24.63
N GLU A 57 -1.21 -33.03 -24.65
CA GLU A 57 -0.65 -33.63 -25.86
C GLU A 57 -1.61 -34.65 -26.48
N GLN A 58 -2.26 -35.49 -25.68
CA GLN A 58 -3.24 -36.46 -26.19
C GLN A 58 -4.49 -35.79 -26.76
N ILE A 59 -5.02 -34.75 -26.09
CA ILE A 59 -6.13 -33.95 -26.63
C ILE A 59 -5.71 -33.32 -27.95
N ASN A 60 -4.51 -32.76 -28.04
CA ASN A 60 -4.01 -32.13 -29.26
C ASN A 60 -3.83 -33.16 -30.40
N GLN A 61 -3.28 -34.34 -30.11
CA GLN A 61 -3.15 -35.42 -31.09
C GLN A 61 -4.52 -35.87 -31.63
N LEU A 62 -5.50 -36.08 -30.75
CA LEU A 62 -6.86 -36.45 -31.17
C LEU A 62 -7.54 -35.30 -31.91
N HIS A 63 -7.36 -34.06 -31.47
CA HIS A 63 -7.88 -32.87 -32.14
C HIS A 63 -7.40 -32.83 -33.59
N GLN A 64 -6.10 -33.00 -33.84
CA GLN A 64 -5.54 -33.02 -35.19
C GLN A 64 -6.08 -34.18 -36.05
N GLN A 65 -6.31 -35.36 -35.44
CA GLN A 65 -6.90 -36.52 -36.14
C GLN A 65 -8.38 -36.30 -36.49
N GLN A 66 -9.12 -35.64 -35.61
CA GLN A 66 -10.57 -35.44 -35.72
C GLN A 66 -10.94 -34.15 -36.48
N LEU A 67 -10.03 -33.18 -36.61
CA LEU A 67 -10.26 -31.90 -37.27
C LEU A 67 -10.92 -32.03 -38.66
N PRO A 68 -10.49 -32.96 -39.54
CA PRO A 68 -11.10 -33.12 -40.86
C PRO A 68 -12.57 -33.59 -40.80
N SER A 69 -12.96 -34.29 -39.73
CA SER A 69 -14.30 -34.89 -39.57
C SER A 69 -15.38 -33.86 -39.23
N TYR A 70 -15.01 -32.72 -38.65
CA TYR A 70 -15.95 -31.65 -38.29
C TYR A 70 -16.40 -30.79 -39.49
N GLY A 71 -15.72 -30.89 -40.65
CA GLY A 71 -16.14 -30.25 -41.89
C GLY A 71 -16.27 -28.73 -41.83
N GLY A 72 -15.61 -28.07 -40.87
CA GLY A 72 -15.61 -26.61 -40.70
C GLY A 72 -16.95 -26.01 -40.23
N LYS A 73 -17.92 -26.83 -39.79
CA LYS A 73 -19.22 -26.33 -39.33
C LYS A 73 -19.23 -26.16 -37.81
N PRO A 74 -19.70 -25.01 -37.29
CA PRO A 74 -19.88 -24.84 -35.86
C PRO A 74 -20.83 -25.89 -35.27
N PHE A 75 -20.55 -26.32 -34.05
CA PHE A 75 -21.40 -27.24 -33.30
C PHE A 75 -21.55 -26.78 -31.84
N THR A 76 -22.58 -27.27 -31.16
CA THR A 76 -22.88 -26.87 -29.78
C THR A 76 -22.56 -28.00 -28.81
N VAL A 77 -21.99 -27.63 -27.67
CA VAL A 77 -21.77 -28.52 -26.52
C VAL A 77 -22.33 -27.90 -25.25
N TYR A 78 -22.61 -28.73 -24.27
CA TYR A 78 -23.32 -28.36 -23.05
C TYR A 78 -22.51 -28.74 -21.81
N ARG A 79 -22.63 -27.93 -20.76
CA ARG A 79 -22.11 -28.25 -19.43
C ARG A 79 -23.01 -27.74 -18.33
N GLY A 80 -23.42 -28.63 -17.43
CA GLY A 80 -24.12 -28.26 -16.20
C GLY A 80 -23.15 -28.04 -15.04
N GLN A 81 -23.31 -26.95 -14.30
CA GLN A 81 -22.47 -26.66 -13.15
C GLN A 81 -23.20 -25.86 -12.07
N SER A 82 -22.82 -26.08 -10.81
CA SER A 82 -23.21 -25.23 -9.68
C SER A 82 -22.23 -24.07 -9.51
N LEU A 83 -22.75 -22.86 -9.27
CA LEU A 83 -21.96 -21.69 -8.93
C LEU A 83 -22.46 -21.06 -7.64
N LEU A 84 -21.56 -20.54 -6.80
CA LEU A 84 -21.97 -19.76 -5.63
C LEU A 84 -22.68 -18.48 -6.10
N LYS A 85 -23.70 -18.05 -5.37
CA LYS A 85 -24.47 -16.84 -5.74
C LYS A 85 -23.59 -15.60 -5.92
N THR A 86 -22.57 -15.42 -5.08
CA THR A 86 -21.58 -14.33 -5.18
C THR A 86 -20.76 -14.37 -6.46
N ASP A 87 -20.40 -15.56 -6.94
CA ASP A 87 -19.64 -15.72 -8.18
C ASP A 87 -20.55 -15.59 -9.40
N PHE A 88 -21.82 -15.99 -9.28
CA PHE A 88 -22.83 -15.77 -10.29
C PHE A 88 -23.16 -14.28 -10.48
N ASP A 89 -23.22 -13.52 -9.39
CA ASP A 89 -23.43 -12.06 -9.47
C ASP A 89 -22.26 -11.38 -10.21
N LYS A 90 -21.03 -11.90 -10.10
CA LYS A 90 -19.91 -11.46 -10.94
C LYS A 90 -20.14 -11.82 -12.40
N LEU A 91 -20.51 -13.07 -12.70
CA LEU A 91 -20.78 -13.54 -14.07
C LEU A 91 -21.89 -12.74 -14.76
N LYS A 92 -22.94 -12.35 -14.03
CA LYS A 92 -24.01 -11.48 -14.56
C LYS A 92 -23.50 -10.16 -15.11
N ASN A 93 -22.40 -9.64 -14.55
CA ASN A 93 -21.79 -8.38 -14.96
C ASN A 93 -20.73 -8.54 -16.07
N THR A 94 -20.47 -9.76 -16.55
CA THR A 94 -19.45 -10.03 -17.59
C THR A 94 -20.06 -10.24 -18.97
N ASN A 95 -21.21 -9.64 -19.28
CA ASN A 95 -21.79 -9.75 -20.63
C ASN A 95 -20.85 -9.14 -21.68
N GLY A 96 -20.54 -9.88 -22.75
CA GLY A 96 -19.50 -9.52 -23.71
C GLY A 96 -18.07 -9.55 -23.13
N GLY A 97 -17.86 -10.17 -21.97
CA GLY A 97 -16.55 -10.40 -21.36
C GLY A 97 -15.97 -11.78 -21.70
N LEU A 98 -14.76 -12.04 -21.19
CA LEU A 98 -14.06 -13.32 -21.34
C LEU A 98 -14.28 -14.21 -20.11
N MET A 99 -14.46 -15.51 -20.35
CA MET A 99 -14.60 -16.54 -19.33
C MET A 99 -13.70 -17.71 -19.65
N SER A 100 -13.00 -18.24 -18.66
CA SER A 100 -12.27 -19.52 -18.77
C SER A 100 -12.68 -20.44 -17.64
N PHE A 101 -12.42 -21.74 -17.82
CA PHE A 101 -12.61 -22.74 -16.78
C PHE A 101 -11.25 -23.07 -16.17
N ASN A 102 -11.21 -23.26 -14.85
CA ASN A 102 -9.96 -23.45 -14.10
C ASN A 102 -9.22 -24.75 -14.47
N ASN A 103 -9.89 -25.71 -15.12
CA ASN A 103 -9.37 -27.05 -15.45
C ASN A 103 -9.71 -27.42 -16.90
N PHE A 104 -9.25 -28.61 -17.34
CA PHE A 104 -9.71 -29.24 -18.57
C PHE A 104 -11.24 -29.28 -18.59
N LEU A 105 -11.82 -28.75 -19.65
CA LEU A 105 -13.26 -28.55 -19.71
C LEU A 105 -13.90 -29.77 -20.38
N SER A 106 -14.62 -30.54 -19.58
CA SER A 106 -15.46 -31.64 -20.06
C SER A 106 -16.87 -31.13 -20.38
N THR A 107 -17.39 -31.51 -21.53
CA THR A 107 -18.70 -31.10 -22.04
C THR A 107 -19.39 -32.26 -22.73
N SER A 108 -20.72 -32.20 -22.85
CA SER A 108 -21.52 -33.21 -23.53
C SER A 108 -22.17 -32.63 -24.79
N ARG A 109 -22.31 -33.45 -25.83
CA ARG A 109 -23.18 -33.12 -26.98
C ARG A 109 -24.67 -33.25 -26.68
N ILE A 110 -25.02 -33.89 -25.55
CA ILE A 110 -26.40 -34.18 -25.16
C ILE A 110 -26.83 -33.17 -24.07
N PRO A 111 -27.80 -32.29 -24.34
CA PRO A 111 -28.23 -31.27 -23.38
C PRO A 111 -28.77 -31.85 -22.07
N GLY A 112 -29.51 -32.97 -22.14
CA GLY A 112 -30.21 -33.56 -20.99
C GLY A 112 -29.28 -33.99 -19.85
N VAL A 113 -28.09 -34.51 -20.17
CA VAL A 113 -27.08 -34.90 -19.17
C VAL A 113 -26.60 -33.67 -18.41
N SER A 114 -26.26 -32.61 -19.14
CA SER A 114 -25.79 -31.35 -18.56
C SER A 114 -26.89 -30.64 -17.76
N LEU A 115 -28.13 -30.65 -18.26
CA LEU A 115 -29.25 -30.05 -17.55
C LEU A 115 -29.48 -30.73 -16.19
N ALA A 116 -29.42 -32.06 -16.12
CA ALA A 116 -29.55 -32.79 -14.85
C ALA A 116 -28.49 -32.36 -13.81
N PHE A 117 -27.25 -32.13 -14.25
CA PHE A 117 -26.19 -31.60 -13.36
C PHE A 117 -26.49 -30.17 -12.89
N ALA A 118 -26.97 -29.29 -13.77
CA ALA A 118 -27.36 -27.93 -13.41
C ALA A 118 -28.57 -27.91 -12.44
N GLU A 119 -29.56 -28.77 -12.66
CA GLU A 119 -30.75 -28.88 -11.80
C GLU A 119 -30.41 -29.43 -10.41
N SER A 120 -29.52 -30.43 -10.32
CA SER A 120 -29.07 -31.01 -9.04
C SER A 120 -28.41 -29.98 -8.11
N ALA A 121 -27.90 -28.88 -8.68
CA ALA A 121 -27.30 -27.75 -7.96
C ALA A 121 -28.33 -26.85 -7.28
N SER A 122 -29.49 -26.64 -7.92
CA SER A 122 -30.55 -25.72 -7.50
C SER A 122 -31.27 -26.14 -6.22
N VAL A 123 -30.96 -27.32 -5.69
CA VAL A 123 -31.50 -27.86 -4.44
C VAL A 123 -30.71 -27.37 -3.21
N LYS A 124 -29.49 -26.82 -3.39
CA LYS A 124 -28.61 -26.40 -2.29
C LYS A 124 -28.76 -24.90 -2.00
N THR A 125 -28.91 -24.54 -0.72
CA THR A 125 -28.95 -23.15 -0.26
C THR A 125 -27.65 -22.41 -0.65
N ASN A 126 -27.79 -21.22 -1.26
CA ASN A 126 -26.73 -20.34 -1.78
C ASN A 126 -26.01 -20.76 -3.08
N MET A 127 -26.49 -21.79 -3.78
CA MET A 127 -26.00 -22.17 -5.11
C MET A 127 -26.97 -21.73 -6.21
N VAL A 128 -26.44 -21.46 -7.39
CA VAL A 128 -27.18 -21.23 -8.64
C VAL A 128 -26.78 -22.32 -9.62
N GLY A 129 -27.76 -22.99 -10.22
CA GLY A 129 -27.55 -23.93 -11.30
C GLY A 129 -27.35 -23.19 -12.62
N ILE A 130 -26.32 -23.57 -13.36
CA ILE A 130 -26.00 -22.96 -14.65
C ILE A 130 -25.88 -24.06 -15.71
N LEU A 131 -26.63 -23.89 -16.80
CA LEU A 131 -26.44 -24.63 -18.04
C LEU A 131 -25.63 -23.76 -19.00
N PHE A 132 -24.36 -24.09 -19.19
CA PHE A 132 -23.54 -23.47 -20.21
C PHE A 132 -23.84 -24.09 -21.57
N ILE A 133 -24.14 -23.24 -22.54
CA ILE A 133 -24.40 -23.59 -23.94
C ILE A 133 -23.27 -22.99 -24.76
N MET A 134 -22.35 -23.83 -25.24
CA MET A 134 -21.11 -23.38 -25.88
C MET A 134 -21.14 -23.65 -27.38
N THR A 135 -21.00 -22.60 -28.18
CA THR A 135 -20.84 -22.69 -29.63
C THR A 135 -19.37 -22.79 -29.99
N ILE A 136 -19.00 -23.90 -30.62
CA ILE A 136 -17.62 -24.25 -30.97
C ILE A 136 -17.44 -24.12 -32.47
N ASP A 137 -16.55 -23.23 -32.88
CA ASP A 137 -16.07 -23.16 -34.27
C ASP A 137 -14.81 -24.04 -34.41
N PRO A 138 -14.87 -25.17 -35.13
CA PRO A 138 -13.72 -26.06 -35.31
C PRO A 138 -12.59 -25.44 -36.13
N CYS A 139 -12.79 -24.27 -36.75
CA CYS A 139 -11.74 -23.58 -37.51
C CYS A 139 -10.77 -22.79 -36.62
N VAL A 140 -11.08 -22.64 -35.33
CA VAL A 140 -10.20 -21.96 -34.36
C VAL A 140 -9.01 -22.87 -34.06
N SER A 141 -7.81 -22.43 -34.43
CA SER A 141 -6.61 -23.25 -34.35
C SER A 141 -5.92 -23.22 -32.99
N SER A 142 -6.18 -22.18 -32.18
CA SER A 142 -5.50 -21.96 -30.89
C SER A 142 -5.98 -22.87 -29.75
N THR A 143 -7.14 -23.50 -29.89
CA THR A 143 -7.77 -24.25 -28.78
C THR A 143 -7.97 -25.72 -29.14
N PRO A 144 -7.10 -26.62 -28.66
CA PRO A 144 -7.28 -28.05 -28.86
C PRO A 144 -8.49 -28.58 -28.09
N PHE A 145 -9.34 -29.35 -28.78
CA PHE A 145 -10.45 -30.10 -28.20
C PHE A 145 -10.64 -31.43 -28.94
N ALA A 146 -11.14 -32.46 -28.27
CA ALA A 146 -11.37 -33.75 -28.88
C ALA A 146 -12.63 -34.42 -28.37
N SER A 147 -13.31 -35.17 -29.25
CA SER A 147 -14.24 -36.22 -28.85
C SER A 147 -13.46 -37.36 -28.22
N ILE A 148 -13.81 -37.70 -26.99
CA ILE A 148 -13.07 -38.70 -26.21
C ILE A 148 -13.85 -40.00 -26.00
N HIS A 149 -15.01 -40.15 -26.66
CA HIS A 149 -15.88 -41.33 -26.59
C HIS A 149 -15.14 -42.68 -26.79
N GLU A 150 -14.15 -42.73 -27.69
CA GLU A 150 -13.42 -43.97 -28.01
C GLU A 150 -12.23 -44.26 -27.06
N VAL A 151 -11.88 -43.31 -26.18
CA VAL A 151 -10.67 -43.38 -25.33
C VAL A 151 -10.96 -43.07 -23.85
N SER A 152 -12.20 -42.72 -23.51
CA SER A 152 -12.65 -42.47 -22.16
C SER A 152 -12.85 -43.78 -21.39
N CYS A 153 -12.86 -43.69 -20.05
CA CYS A 153 -13.23 -44.79 -19.17
C CYS A 153 -14.74 -45.13 -19.27
N PHE A 154 -15.57 -44.20 -19.77
CA PHE A 154 -17.01 -44.34 -19.91
C PHE A 154 -17.40 -44.28 -21.40
N GLU A 155 -17.53 -45.46 -22.02
CA GLU A 155 -17.81 -45.62 -23.46
C GLU A 155 -19.22 -45.15 -23.89
N THR A 156 -20.10 -44.73 -22.97
CA THR A 156 -21.49 -44.40 -23.29
C THR A 156 -21.75 -42.90 -23.48
N GLU A 157 -20.79 -42.03 -23.19
CA GLU A 157 -20.99 -40.58 -23.24
C GLU A 157 -20.37 -39.95 -24.49
N GLU A 158 -21.12 -39.08 -25.18
CA GLU A 158 -20.61 -38.22 -26.26
C GLU A 158 -19.90 -37.00 -25.66
N GLU A 159 -18.78 -37.24 -25.01
CA GLU A 159 -17.99 -36.24 -24.29
C GLU A 159 -16.98 -35.55 -25.21
N ILE A 160 -16.95 -34.22 -25.17
CA ILE A 160 -15.93 -33.37 -25.80
C ILE A 160 -15.07 -32.77 -24.68
N LEU A 161 -13.78 -33.07 -24.72
CA LEU A 161 -12.80 -32.60 -23.77
C LEU A 161 -11.94 -31.49 -24.40
N PHE A 162 -11.86 -30.36 -23.72
CA PHE A 162 -11.04 -29.21 -24.11
C PHE A 162 -9.78 -29.14 -23.28
N SER A 163 -8.70 -28.68 -23.92
CA SER A 163 -7.45 -28.33 -23.24
C SER A 163 -7.64 -27.25 -22.16
N MET A 164 -6.74 -27.24 -21.17
CA MET A 164 -6.51 -26.08 -20.29
C MET A 164 -6.38 -24.79 -21.12
N HIS A 165 -6.85 -23.68 -20.54
CA HIS A 165 -6.78 -22.32 -21.10
C HIS A 165 -7.75 -22.04 -22.26
N THR A 166 -8.78 -22.87 -22.42
CA THR A 166 -9.87 -22.52 -23.34
C THR A 166 -10.63 -21.31 -22.82
N VAL A 167 -10.72 -20.27 -23.64
CA VAL A 167 -11.43 -19.03 -23.33
C VAL A 167 -12.68 -18.92 -24.18
N PHE A 168 -13.77 -18.50 -23.54
CA PHE A 168 -15.06 -18.26 -24.16
C PHE A 168 -15.45 -16.80 -23.96
N ARG A 169 -16.17 -16.25 -24.94
CA ARG A 169 -16.88 -14.99 -24.81
C ARG A 169 -18.28 -15.26 -24.29
N VAL A 170 -18.72 -14.47 -23.31
CA VAL A 170 -20.07 -14.55 -22.76
C VAL A 170 -21.01 -13.75 -23.66
N ASP A 171 -21.94 -14.43 -24.35
CA ASP A 171 -22.86 -13.80 -25.31
C ASP A 171 -24.17 -13.37 -24.66
N ALA A 172 -24.80 -14.26 -23.89
CA ALA A 172 -26.07 -13.99 -23.25
C ALA A 172 -26.22 -14.82 -21.97
N ILE A 173 -26.90 -14.24 -20.99
CA ILE A 173 -27.29 -14.91 -19.75
C ILE A 173 -28.81 -14.80 -19.64
N LYS A 174 -29.50 -15.93 -19.63
CA LYS A 174 -30.96 -16.03 -19.60
C LYS A 174 -31.41 -16.81 -18.37
N GLN A 175 -32.45 -16.34 -17.71
CA GLN A 175 -33.09 -17.10 -16.65
C GLN A 175 -34.07 -18.10 -17.27
N MET A 176 -34.09 -19.34 -16.78
CA MET A 176 -35.06 -20.33 -17.27
C MET A 176 -36.44 -20.06 -16.66
N ASP A 177 -37.49 -20.13 -17.47
CA ASP A 177 -38.86 -19.72 -17.13
C ASP A 177 -39.49 -20.46 -15.93
N ASN A 178 -38.87 -21.55 -15.46
CA ASN A 178 -39.45 -22.46 -14.45
C ASN A 178 -38.66 -22.56 -13.12
N ASN A 179 -37.54 -21.85 -12.95
CA ASN A 179 -36.74 -21.91 -11.71
C ASN A 179 -35.88 -20.64 -11.49
N ASP A 180 -36.11 -19.92 -10.39
CA ASP A 180 -35.37 -18.70 -10.01
C ASP A 180 -33.88 -18.91 -9.71
N GLN A 181 -33.45 -20.17 -9.62
CA GLN A 181 -32.06 -20.56 -9.36
C GLN A 181 -31.41 -21.30 -10.53
N LEU A 182 -32.01 -21.27 -11.72
CA LEU A 182 -31.48 -21.93 -12.91
C LEU A 182 -31.34 -20.95 -14.09
N TYR A 183 -30.15 -20.92 -14.68
CA TYR A 183 -29.80 -19.99 -15.75
C TYR A 183 -29.11 -20.69 -16.91
N GLU A 184 -29.38 -20.21 -18.12
CA GLU A 184 -28.66 -20.55 -19.34
C GLU A 184 -27.61 -19.47 -19.61
N VAL A 185 -26.38 -19.89 -19.89
CA VAL A 185 -25.28 -19.00 -20.24
C VAL A 185 -24.76 -19.42 -21.61
N GLU A 186 -24.99 -18.57 -22.60
CA GLU A 186 -24.50 -18.75 -23.96
C GLU A 186 -23.05 -18.27 -24.04
N LEU A 187 -22.19 -19.17 -24.51
CA LEU A 187 -20.76 -18.97 -24.64
C LEU A 187 -20.33 -19.22 -26.09
N GLN A 188 -19.44 -18.38 -26.61
CA GLN A 188 -18.82 -18.57 -27.91
C GLN A 188 -17.31 -18.80 -27.74
N LEU A 189 -16.76 -19.83 -28.38
CA LEU A 189 -15.31 -20.04 -28.38
C LEU A 189 -14.60 -18.83 -28.99
N THR A 190 -13.61 -18.26 -28.29
CA THR A 190 -12.89 -17.08 -28.80
C THR A 190 -12.02 -17.43 -30.00
N VAL A 191 -11.97 -16.52 -30.97
CA VAL A 191 -11.09 -16.65 -32.14
C VAL A 191 -9.68 -16.12 -31.84
N ASP A 192 -8.68 -16.58 -32.59
CA ASP A 192 -7.26 -16.27 -32.41
C ASP A 192 -6.94 -14.75 -32.45
N ASN A 193 -7.81 -13.93 -33.05
CA ASN A 193 -7.66 -12.47 -33.20
C ASN A 193 -8.46 -11.64 -32.18
N ASP A 194 -9.02 -12.25 -31.13
CA ASP A 194 -9.77 -11.52 -30.12
C ASP A 194 -8.89 -10.47 -29.41
N GLU A 195 -9.29 -9.20 -29.48
CA GLU A 195 -8.48 -8.07 -29.00
C GLU A 195 -8.26 -8.10 -27.49
N GLN A 196 -9.30 -8.43 -26.71
CA GLN A 196 -9.23 -8.50 -25.25
C GLN A 196 -8.34 -9.66 -24.82
N LEU A 197 -8.48 -10.82 -25.48
CA LEU A 197 -7.64 -11.98 -25.20
C LEU A 197 -6.17 -11.69 -25.54
N ARG A 198 -5.89 -11.00 -26.66
CA ARG A 198 -4.53 -10.60 -27.03
C ARG A 198 -3.90 -9.64 -26.02
N GLN A 199 -4.67 -8.65 -25.55
CA GLN A 199 -4.21 -7.72 -24.51
C GLN A 199 -3.90 -8.47 -23.21
N LEU A 200 -4.79 -9.35 -22.77
CA LEU A 200 -4.60 -10.15 -21.57
C LEU A 200 -3.35 -11.05 -21.67
N THR A 201 -3.20 -11.77 -22.78
CA THR A 201 -2.02 -12.63 -23.03
C THR A 201 -0.74 -11.82 -23.06
N LYS A 202 -0.77 -10.62 -23.65
CA LYS A 202 0.38 -9.72 -23.65
C LYS A 202 0.76 -9.29 -22.23
N CYS A 203 -0.20 -8.82 -21.42
CA CYS A 203 0.06 -8.46 -20.01
C CYS A 203 0.65 -9.65 -19.23
N ILE A 204 0.04 -10.84 -19.34
CA ILE A 204 0.54 -12.05 -18.67
C ILE A 204 1.96 -12.39 -19.14
N SER A 205 2.25 -12.26 -20.44
CA SER A 205 3.59 -12.53 -20.98
C SER A 205 4.64 -11.50 -20.53
N GLU A 206 4.25 -10.23 -20.42
CA GLU A 206 5.12 -9.16 -19.90
C GLU A 206 5.36 -9.33 -18.39
N GLU A 207 4.37 -9.87 -17.68
CA GLU A 207 4.48 -10.14 -16.24
C GLU A 207 5.23 -11.44 -15.92
N ALA A 208 5.18 -12.44 -16.80
CA ALA A 208 5.83 -13.74 -16.67
C ALA A 208 7.05 -13.87 -17.61
N ASP A 209 8.07 -13.07 -17.34
CA ASP A 209 9.40 -13.17 -17.95
C ASP A 209 10.15 -14.45 -17.53
N GLY A 210 11.04 -14.97 -18.38
CA GLY A 210 11.79 -16.20 -18.14
C GLY A 210 11.96 -17.04 -19.41
N GLU A 211 13.16 -17.62 -19.57
CA GLU A 211 13.52 -18.45 -20.72
C GLU A 211 12.84 -19.83 -20.65
N THR A 212 12.65 -20.34 -19.43
CA THR A 212 12.00 -21.63 -19.18
C THR A 212 10.67 -21.49 -18.44
N GLY A 213 9.80 -22.50 -18.56
CA GLY A 213 8.53 -22.54 -17.82
C GLY A 213 8.73 -22.52 -16.29
N TRP A 214 9.84 -23.06 -15.79
CA TRP A 214 10.18 -23.06 -14.37
C TRP A 214 10.60 -21.68 -13.86
N GLU A 215 11.35 -20.91 -14.65
CA GLU A 215 11.71 -19.53 -14.28
C GLU A 215 10.48 -18.64 -14.20
N ARG A 216 9.56 -18.78 -15.17
CA ARG A 216 8.29 -18.07 -15.16
C ARG A 216 7.46 -18.44 -13.94
N LEU A 217 7.41 -19.73 -13.59
CA LEU A 217 6.72 -20.19 -12.37
C LEU A 217 7.36 -19.58 -11.11
N GLY A 218 8.68 -19.59 -11.00
CA GLY A 218 9.40 -18.98 -9.88
C GLY A 218 9.07 -17.51 -9.73
N MET A 219 9.09 -16.74 -10.83
CA MET A 219 8.77 -15.31 -10.76
C MET A 219 7.29 -15.06 -10.44
N LEU A 220 6.37 -15.86 -10.97
CA LEU A 220 4.95 -15.78 -10.64
C LEU A 220 4.70 -16.11 -9.16
N LEU A 221 5.37 -17.14 -8.60
CA LEU A 221 5.29 -17.46 -7.19
C LEU A 221 5.81 -16.29 -6.32
N SER A 222 6.94 -15.69 -6.69
CA SER A 222 7.45 -14.49 -6.01
C SER A 222 6.47 -13.31 -6.08
N LYS A 223 5.93 -13.00 -7.26
CA LYS A 223 4.98 -11.89 -7.44
C LYS A 223 3.65 -12.09 -6.73
N THR A 224 3.20 -13.35 -6.63
CA THR A 224 1.96 -13.70 -5.92
C THR A 224 2.16 -13.87 -4.40
N GLY A 225 3.37 -13.60 -3.89
CA GLY A 225 3.67 -13.65 -2.46
C GLY A 225 3.92 -15.06 -1.90
N HIS A 226 4.02 -16.07 -2.76
CA HIS A 226 4.33 -17.46 -2.36
C HIS A 226 5.85 -17.65 -2.21
N PHE A 227 6.46 -16.84 -1.36
CA PHE A 227 7.91 -16.72 -1.23
C PHE A 227 8.62 -18.03 -0.88
N ASP A 228 8.05 -18.84 0.03
CA ASP A 228 8.66 -20.12 0.44
C ASP A 228 8.78 -21.10 -0.74
N LYS A 229 7.72 -21.19 -1.57
CA LYS A 229 7.70 -22.06 -2.76
C LYS A 229 8.58 -21.53 -3.87
N ALA A 230 8.62 -20.22 -4.04
CA ALA A 230 9.53 -19.59 -4.98
C ALA A 230 10.99 -19.87 -4.60
N GLU A 231 11.32 -19.78 -3.32
CA GLU A 231 12.65 -20.07 -2.78
C GLU A 231 13.04 -21.54 -3.02
N GLU A 232 12.18 -22.49 -2.66
CA GLU A 232 12.39 -23.92 -2.93
C GLU A 232 12.67 -24.18 -4.43
N LEU A 233 11.86 -23.58 -5.31
CA LEU A 233 12.02 -23.74 -6.76
C LEU A 233 13.34 -23.15 -7.26
N TYR A 234 13.72 -21.94 -6.82
CA TYR A 234 14.99 -21.34 -7.23
C TYR A 234 16.22 -22.08 -6.67
N HIS A 235 16.10 -22.75 -5.52
CA HIS A 235 17.15 -23.67 -5.06
C HIS A 235 17.32 -24.88 -5.98
N VAL A 236 16.21 -25.50 -6.42
CA VAL A 236 16.25 -26.60 -7.40
C VAL A 236 16.86 -26.13 -8.73
N LEU A 237 16.44 -24.95 -9.22
CA LEU A 237 16.98 -24.36 -10.45
C LEU A 237 18.48 -24.04 -10.33
N LEU A 238 18.93 -23.59 -9.15
CA LEU A 238 20.34 -23.33 -8.89
C LEU A 238 21.18 -24.61 -8.93
N GLU A 239 20.68 -25.73 -8.40
CA GLU A 239 21.36 -27.03 -8.50
C GLU A 239 21.44 -27.56 -9.94
N GLN A 240 20.45 -27.21 -10.77
CA GLN A 240 20.32 -27.64 -12.16
C GLN A 240 20.88 -26.63 -13.17
N ALA A 241 21.45 -25.51 -12.70
CA ALA A 241 21.84 -24.40 -13.55
C ALA A 241 22.89 -24.84 -14.59
N SER A 242 22.53 -24.70 -15.87
CA SER A 242 23.40 -25.04 -16.99
C SER A 242 24.51 -24.02 -17.20
N SER A 243 24.28 -22.75 -16.84
CA SER A 243 25.22 -21.67 -17.02
C SER A 243 25.47 -20.90 -15.71
N LYS A 244 26.68 -20.32 -15.60
CA LYS A 244 27.02 -19.41 -14.50
C LYS A 244 26.19 -18.12 -14.55
N SER A 245 25.73 -17.71 -15.74
CA SER A 245 24.84 -16.56 -15.87
C SER A 245 23.46 -16.87 -15.28
N ASP A 246 22.94 -18.07 -15.52
CA ASP A 246 21.65 -18.53 -14.99
C ASP A 246 21.73 -18.60 -13.46
N SER A 247 22.83 -19.16 -12.94
CA SER A 247 23.11 -19.22 -11.50
C SER A 247 23.07 -17.82 -10.85
N ALA A 248 23.68 -16.83 -11.49
CA ALA A 248 23.70 -15.45 -11.00
C ALA A 248 22.30 -14.81 -11.01
N SER A 249 21.50 -15.06 -12.05
CA SER A 249 20.10 -14.63 -12.11
C SER A 249 19.26 -15.29 -11.01
N TYR A 250 19.46 -16.58 -10.73
CA TYR A 250 18.75 -17.28 -9.66
C TYR A 250 19.14 -16.76 -8.28
N TYR A 251 20.42 -16.44 -8.05
CA TYR A 251 20.84 -15.74 -6.83
C TYR A 251 20.17 -14.37 -6.68
N ASN A 252 20.05 -13.59 -7.75
CA ASN A 252 19.31 -12.32 -7.69
C ASN A 252 17.82 -12.54 -7.32
N ASN A 253 17.17 -13.57 -7.87
CA ASN A 253 15.77 -13.87 -7.52
C ASN A 253 15.61 -14.35 -6.07
N LEU A 254 16.54 -15.17 -5.56
CA LEU A 254 16.60 -15.55 -4.14
C LEU A 254 16.81 -14.32 -3.24
N GLY A 255 17.68 -13.40 -3.65
CA GLY A 255 17.88 -12.12 -2.98
C GLY A 255 16.60 -11.27 -2.95
N TYR A 256 15.86 -11.22 -4.05
CA TYR A 256 14.56 -10.53 -4.12
C TYR A 256 13.54 -11.15 -3.17
N ILE A 257 13.43 -12.48 -3.14
CA ILE A 257 12.52 -13.20 -2.25
C ILE A 257 12.84 -12.88 -0.78
N LYS A 258 14.11 -12.94 -0.39
CA LYS A 258 14.54 -12.62 0.99
C LYS A 258 14.29 -11.16 1.35
N ASN A 259 14.49 -10.24 0.41
CA ASN A 259 14.13 -8.84 0.60
C ASN A 259 12.63 -8.68 0.90
N GLN A 260 11.76 -9.30 0.11
CA GLN A 260 10.31 -9.24 0.35
C GLN A 260 9.89 -9.89 1.67
N GLN A 261 10.63 -10.90 2.15
CA GLN A 261 10.43 -11.50 3.47
C GLN A 261 10.99 -10.64 4.63
N GLY A 262 11.71 -9.55 4.34
CA GLY A 262 12.38 -8.70 5.33
C GLY A 262 13.69 -9.26 5.89
N ASP A 263 14.20 -10.36 5.33
CA ASP A 263 15.50 -10.95 5.69
C ASP A 263 16.63 -10.29 4.89
N TYR A 264 16.97 -9.07 5.29
CA TYR A 264 17.95 -8.24 4.57
C TYR A 264 19.37 -8.81 4.58
N GLU A 265 19.77 -9.50 5.64
CA GLU A 265 21.11 -10.10 5.74
C GLU A 265 21.27 -11.23 4.70
N GLN A 266 20.28 -12.12 4.61
CA GLN A 266 20.31 -13.20 3.64
C GLN A 266 20.09 -12.69 2.20
N ALA A 267 19.30 -11.62 2.03
CA ALA A 267 19.14 -10.95 0.74
C ALA A 267 20.47 -10.41 0.21
N ILE A 268 21.24 -9.68 1.04
CA ILE A 268 22.58 -9.18 0.67
C ILE A 268 23.49 -10.33 0.26
N LYS A 269 23.52 -11.41 1.06
CA LYS A 269 24.37 -12.56 0.76
C LYS A 269 24.07 -13.16 -0.62
N TYR A 270 22.80 -13.34 -0.95
CA TYR A 270 22.43 -13.83 -2.28
C TYR A 270 22.78 -12.84 -3.39
N TYR A 271 22.51 -11.55 -3.22
CA TYR A 271 22.89 -10.54 -4.21
C TYR A 271 24.41 -10.43 -4.41
N GLU A 272 25.20 -10.55 -3.35
CA GLU A 272 26.67 -10.58 -3.42
C GLU A 272 27.18 -11.82 -4.16
N GLN A 273 26.56 -13.00 -3.92
CA GLN A 273 26.88 -14.23 -4.68
C GLN A 273 26.56 -14.10 -6.18
N GLY A 274 25.41 -13.48 -6.50
CA GLY A 274 25.04 -13.16 -7.88
C GLY A 274 26.02 -12.18 -8.53
N LEU A 275 26.34 -11.09 -7.83
CA LEU A 275 27.32 -10.09 -8.28
C LEU A 275 28.69 -10.70 -8.53
N GLU A 276 29.23 -11.47 -7.58
CA GLU A 276 30.55 -12.12 -7.71
C GLU A 276 30.59 -13.03 -8.94
N THR A 277 29.48 -13.73 -9.22
CA THR A 277 29.36 -14.59 -10.40
C THR A 277 29.34 -13.77 -11.69
N PHE A 278 28.61 -12.65 -11.72
CA PHE A 278 28.60 -11.75 -12.87
C PHE A 278 29.96 -11.07 -13.10
N GLU A 279 30.64 -10.59 -12.06
CA GLU A 279 31.96 -9.98 -12.18
C GLU A 279 33.02 -10.96 -12.73
N LYS A 280 32.88 -12.26 -12.43
CA LYS A 280 33.78 -13.31 -12.97
C LYS A 280 33.47 -13.71 -14.41
N THR A 281 32.26 -13.45 -14.91
CA THR A 281 31.78 -13.99 -16.19
C THR A 281 31.49 -12.92 -17.24
N LEU A 282 31.24 -11.68 -16.81
CA LEU A 282 30.84 -10.57 -17.66
C LEU A 282 31.84 -9.41 -17.51
N PRO A 283 31.95 -8.53 -18.53
CA PRO A 283 32.71 -7.30 -18.40
C PRO A 283 32.21 -6.43 -17.24
N ALA A 284 33.11 -5.69 -16.59
CA ALA A 284 32.77 -4.83 -15.44
C ALA A 284 31.70 -3.76 -15.76
N ASN A 285 31.53 -3.41 -17.03
CA ASN A 285 30.53 -2.45 -17.49
C ASN A 285 29.21 -3.12 -17.95
N HIS A 286 29.02 -4.41 -17.72
CA HIS A 286 27.82 -5.11 -18.16
C HIS A 286 26.56 -4.65 -17.39
N PRO A 287 25.39 -4.48 -18.04
CA PRO A 287 24.15 -4.04 -17.39
C PRO A 287 23.75 -4.87 -16.16
N HIS A 288 23.94 -6.19 -16.18
CA HIS A 288 23.65 -7.05 -15.01
C HIS A 288 24.48 -6.70 -13.77
N VAL A 289 25.74 -6.27 -13.94
CA VAL A 289 26.58 -5.80 -12.82
C VAL A 289 25.98 -4.52 -12.22
N ALA A 290 25.52 -3.60 -13.06
CA ALA A 290 24.83 -2.39 -12.61
C ALA A 290 23.50 -2.71 -11.91
N THR A 291 22.74 -3.71 -12.38
CA THR A 291 21.51 -4.18 -11.71
C THR A 291 21.81 -4.76 -10.34
N SER A 292 22.82 -5.63 -10.21
CA SER A 292 23.22 -6.18 -8.91
C SER A 292 23.67 -5.10 -7.93
N PHE A 293 24.44 -4.09 -8.38
CA PHE A 293 24.76 -2.94 -7.53
C PHE A 293 23.52 -2.14 -7.11
N ASN A 294 22.53 -1.94 -7.99
CA ASN A 294 21.28 -1.28 -7.59
C ASN A 294 20.52 -2.09 -6.53
N ASN A 295 20.41 -3.41 -6.69
CA ASN A 295 19.70 -4.27 -5.74
C ASN A 295 20.39 -4.27 -4.37
N ILE A 296 21.73 -4.37 -4.33
CA ILE A 296 22.49 -4.28 -3.08
C ILE A 296 22.33 -2.89 -2.44
N GLY A 297 22.35 -1.83 -3.26
CA GLY A 297 22.11 -0.46 -2.80
C GLY A 297 20.74 -0.29 -2.16
N GLU A 298 19.70 -0.92 -2.72
CA GLU A 298 18.34 -0.93 -2.17
C GLU A 298 18.28 -1.60 -0.81
N ILE A 299 18.91 -2.77 -0.63
CA ILE A 299 18.91 -3.43 0.69
C ILE A 299 19.64 -2.58 1.74
N TYR A 300 20.79 -1.99 1.41
CA TYR A 300 21.46 -1.09 2.35
C TYR A 300 20.63 0.16 2.67
N ARG A 301 19.81 0.67 1.74
CA ARG A 301 18.87 1.75 2.02
C ARG A 301 17.79 1.30 3.00
N GLU A 302 17.14 0.17 2.77
CA GLU A 302 16.11 -0.39 3.66
C GLU A 302 16.66 -0.67 5.08
N MET A 303 17.94 -1.02 5.20
CA MET A 303 18.63 -1.18 6.49
C MET A 303 19.03 0.15 7.16
N GLY A 304 18.87 1.30 6.49
CA GLY A 304 19.31 2.62 6.98
C GLY A 304 20.81 2.90 6.84
N GLU A 305 21.55 2.03 6.15
CA GLU A 305 22.99 2.14 5.88
C GLU A 305 23.26 3.03 4.65
N TYR A 306 22.75 4.27 4.70
CA TYR A 306 22.67 5.18 3.55
C TYR A 306 23.99 5.45 2.83
N SER A 307 25.12 5.52 3.55
CA SER A 307 26.44 5.74 2.93
C SER A 307 26.87 4.56 2.05
N LYS A 308 26.53 3.31 2.45
CA LYS A 308 26.80 2.13 1.61
C LYS A 308 25.85 2.11 0.42
N ALA A 309 24.56 2.39 0.64
CA ALA A 309 23.57 2.49 -0.42
C ALA A 309 24.00 3.46 -1.53
N LEU A 310 24.43 4.68 -1.16
CA LEU A 310 24.97 5.67 -2.11
C LEU A 310 26.17 5.13 -2.89
N SER A 311 27.13 4.51 -2.22
CA SER A 311 28.31 3.95 -2.89
C SER A 311 27.93 2.91 -3.95
N PHE A 312 26.97 2.04 -3.66
CA PHE A 312 26.48 1.05 -4.61
C PHE A 312 25.66 1.67 -5.76
N TYR A 313 24.77 2.61 -5.48
CA TYR A 313 24.04 3.33 -6.52
C TYR A 313 24.95 4.17 -7.43
N GLU A 314 25.99 4.80 -6.89
CA GLU A 314 26.98 5.55 -7.66
C GLU A 314 27.81 4.62 -8.58
N LYS A 315 28.18 3.43 -8.10
CA LYS A 315 28.84 2.41 -8.95
C LYS A 315 27.92 1.98 -10.11
N ALA A 316 26.64 1.72 -9.83
CA ALA A 316 25.66 1.36 -10.85
C ALA A 316 25.46 2.49 -11.87
N LEU A 317 25.39 3.74 -11.41
CA LEU A 317 25.28 4.93 -12.26
C LEU A 317 26.52 5.08 -13.14
N GLY A 318 27.73 4.94 -12.58
CA GLY A 318 28.98 5.02 -13.33
C GLY A 318 29.08 4.00 -14.47
N ILE A 319 28.60 2.77 -14.25
CA ILE A 319 28.50 1.77 -15.32
C ILE A 319 27.56 2.26 -16.44
N LYS A 320 26.36 2.74 -16.07
CA LYS A 320 25.38 3.26 -17.04
C LYS A 320 25.93 4.45 -17.84
N GLU A 321 26.65 5.38 -17.20
CA GLU A 321 27.28 6.54 -17.86
C GLU A 321 28.30 6.14 -18.93
N THR A 322 29.02 5.03 -18.72
CA THR A 322 30.01 4.53 -19.70
C THR A 322 29.41 3.70 -20.83
N THR A 323 28.20 3.18 -20.66
CA THR A 323 27.60 2.19 -21.58
C THR A 323 26.39 2.68 -22.34
N LEU A 324 25.64 3.64 -21.79
CA LEU A 324 24.38 4.08 -22.34
C LEU A 324 24.46 5.53 -22.88
N PRO A 325 23.69 5.87 -23.93
CA PRO A 325 23.60 7.25 -24.40
C PRO A 325 23.06 8.16 -23.29
N LYS A 326 23.53 9.41 -23.19
CA LYS A 326 23.20 10.35 -22.10
C LYS A 326 21.70 10.53 -21.79
N ASN A 327 20.84 10.30 -22.78
CA ASN A 327 19.39 10.40 -22.63
C ASN A 327 18.74 9.01 -22.52
N HIS A 328 19.41 8.02 -21.92
CA HIS A 328 18.79 6.71 -21.71
C HIS A 328 17.84 6.75 -20.50
N PRO A 329 16.60 6.24 -20.59
CA PRO A 329 15.61 6.32 -19.50
C PRO A 329 16.08 5.73 -18.15
N SER A 330 17.03 4.79 -18.17
CA SER A 330 17.61 4.20 -16.94
C SER A 330 18.37 5.19 -16.06
N PHE A 331 18.76 6.35 -16.59
CA PHE A 331 19.37 7.41 -15.79
C PHE A 331 18.37 7.99 -14.80
N ALA A 332 17.10 8.19 -15.22
CA ALA A 332 16.04 8.66 -14.33
C ALA A 332 15.86 7.75 -13.10
N THR A 333 15.82 6.43 -13.29
CA THR A 333 15.76 5.46 -12.17
C THR A 333 16.94 5.60 -11.22
N SER A 334 18.15 5.77 -11.76
CA SER A 334 19.36 5.88 -10.94
C SER A 334 19.37 7.17 -10.13
N TYR A 335 18.97 8.28 -10.75
CA TYR A 335 18.83 9.56 -10.06
C TYR A 335 17.71 9.53 -9.01
N ASN A 336 16.59 8.85 -9.28
CA ASN A 336 15.52 8.67 -8.29
C ASN A 336 16.00 7.91 -7.07
N ASN A 337 16.73 6.79 -7.25
CA ASN A 337 17.26 5.99 -6.14
C ASN A 337 18.25 6.80 -5.28
N ILE A 338 19.16 7.53 -5.90
CA ILE A 338 20.11 8.41 -5.17
C ILE A 338 19.37 9.55 -4.47
N GLY A 339 18.40 10.17 -5.14
CA GLY A 339 17.56 11.22 -4.58
C GLY A 339 16.77 10.75 -3.36
N GLU A 340 16.28 9.51 -3.38
CA GLU A 340 15.57 8.88 -2.27
C GLU A 340 16.46 8.67 -1.05
N VAL A 341 17.69 8.18 -1.24
CA VAL A 341 18.65 8.05 -0.14
C VAL A 341 18.96 9.41 0.48
N TYR A 342 19.20 10.45 -0.33
CA TYR A 342 19.40 11.80 0.21
C TYR A 342 18.16 12.35 0.93
N ARG A 343 16.95 12.03 0.47
CA ARG A 343 15.70 12.43 1.14
C ARG A 343 15.60 11.79 2.52
N GLU A 344 15.91 10.49 2.63
CA GLU A 344 15.89 9.73 3.90
C GLU A 344 16.99 10.17 4.88
N MET A 345 18.15 10.60 4.36
CA MET A 345 19.20 11.24 5.16
C MET A 345 18.85 12.65 5.66
N GLY A 346 17.75 13.25 5.18
CA GLY A 346 17.39 14.65 5.46
C GLY A 346 18.16 15.68 4.63
N GLU A 347 18.94 15.25 3.65
CA GLU A 347 19.74 16.09 2.74
C GLU A 347 18.87 16.59 1.57
N TYR A 348 17.79 17.28 1.90
CA TYR A 348 16.70 17.61 0.97
C TYR A 348 17.12 18.39 -0.28
N LEU A 349 18.11 19.29 -0.18
CA LEU A 349 18.60 20.04 -1.34
C LEU A 349 19.34 19.15 -2.35
N LYS A 350 20.09 18.15 -1.86
CA LYS A 350 20.73 17.15 -2.73
C LYS A 350 19.67 16.25 -3.36
N ALA A 351 18.69 15.81 -2.57
CA ALA A 351 17.56 15.02 -3.07
C ALA A 351 16.81 15.74 -4.21
N LEU A 352 16.46 17.01 -4.04
CA LEU A 352 15.84 17.83 -5.08
C LEU A 352 16.70 17.88 -6.34
N SER A 353 18.01 18.12 -6.22
CA SER A 353 18.89 18.17 -7.40
C SER A 353 18.89 16.86 -8.19
N PHE A 354 18.86 15.70 -7.52
CA PHE A 354 18.78 14.41 -8.20
C PHE A 354 17.40 14.13 -8.80
N TYR A 355 16.31 14.45 -8.10
CA TYR A 355 14.96 14.30 -8.65
C TYR A 355 14.71 15.25 -9.83
N GLU A 356 15.26 16.46 -9.82
CA GLU A 356 15.20 17.39 -10.95
C GLU A 356 15.98 16.87 -12.17
N LYS A 357 17.17 16.27 -11.96
CA LYS A 357 17.90 15.59 -13.05
C LYS A 357 17.13 14.41 -13.62
N SER A 358 16.43 13.66 -12.78
CA SER A 358 15.54 12.57 -13.20
C SER A 358 14.41 13.08 -14.07
N LEU A 359 13.74 14.14 -13.63
CA LEU A 359 12.66 14.79 -14.36
C LEU A 359 13.16 15.34 -15.72
N GLU A 360 14.29 16.04 -15.75
CA GLU A 360 14.90 16.56 -16.98
C GLU A 360 15.23 15.42 -17.96
N ASN A 361 15.81 14.31 -17.46
CA ASN A 361 16.08 13.13 -18.29
C ASN A 361 14.80 12.55 -18.91
N GLN A 362 13.73 12.44 -18.12
CA GLN A 362 12.42 11.98 -18.59
C GLN A 362 11.79 12.93 -19.61
N GLU A 363 11.89 14.25 -19.42
CA GLU A 363 11.36 15.27 -20.35
C GLU A 363 12.01 15.18 -21.74
N THR A 364 13.29 14.77 -21.80
CA THR A 364 13.99 14.58 -23.08
C THR A 364 13.68 13.26 -23.78
N THR A 365 13.10 12.29 -23.08
CA THR A 365 12.99 10.89 -23.55
C THR A 365 11.57 10.38 -23.71
N LEU A 366 10.62 10.92 -22.94
CA LEU A 366 9.26 10.41 -22.84
C LEU A 366 8.25 11.38 -23.49
N PRO A 367 7.14 10.88 -24.05
CA PRO A 367 6.09 11.72 -24.61
C PRO A 367 5.37 12.52 -23.52
N ALA A 368 4.80 13.66 -23.89
CA ALA A 368 4.07 14.52 -22.95
C ALA A 368 2.95 13.75 -22.21
N ASN A 369 2.86 13.95 -20.89
CA ASN A 369 1.96 13.24 -19.97
C ASN A 369 2.27 11.74 -19.74
N HIS A 370 3.50 11.26 -20.01
CA HIS A 370 3.90 9.92 -19.57
C HIS A 370 3.72 9.76 -18.03
N PRO A 371 3.19 8.61 -17.55
CA PRO A 371 3.01 8.29 -16.12
C PRO A 371 4.22 8.61 -15.23
N ASP A 372 5.43 8.39 -15.73
CA ASP A 372 6.67 8.64 -14.99
C ASP A 372 6.84 10.09 -14.53
N PHE A 373 6.26 11.06 -15.25
CA PHE A 373 6.25 12.45 -14.80
C PHE A 373 5.51 12.62 -13.48
N ALA A 374 4.41 11.90 -13.29
CA ALA A 374 3.64 11.97 -12.06
C ALA A 374 4.43 11.39 -10.87
N ASN A 375 5.20 10.32 -11.09
CA ASN A 375 6.11 9.77 -10.07
C ASN A 375 7.20 10.78 -9.69
N SER A 376 7.82 11.43 -10.67
CA SER A 376 8.83 12.46 -10.43
C SER A 376 8.26 13.68 -9.70
N TYR A 377 7.07 14.14 -10.07
CA TYR A 377 6.38 15.21 -9.35
C TYR A 377 6.03 14.80 -7.91
N ASN A 378 5.56 13.58 -7.68
CA ASN A 378 5.30 13.07 -6.33
C ASN A 378 6.58 13.04 -5.47
N ASN A 379 7.71 12.61 -6.04
CA ASN A 379 9.00 12.59 -5.34
C ASN A 379 9.47 13.99 -4.94
N ILE A 380 9.42 14.96 -5.87
CA ILE A 380 9.77 16.35 -5.61
C ILE A 380 8.80 16.96 -4.58
N GLY A 381 7.50 16.70 -4.71
CA GLY A 381 6.48 17.13 -3.77
C GLY A 381 6.72 16.61 -2.35
N SER A 382 7.09 15.34 -2.22
CA SER A 382 7.47 14.71 -0.94
C SER A 382 8.68 15.38 -0.29
N VAL A 383 9.70 15.77 -1.06
CA VAL A 383 10.85 16.51 -0.50
C VAL A 383 10.43 17.89 0.02
N TYR A 384 9.63 18.64 -0.75
CA TYR A 384 9.10 19.93 -0.27
C TYR A 384 8.22 19.79 0.96
N TYR A 385 7.45 18.70 1.05
CA TYR A 385 6.66 18.36 2.23
C TYR A 385 7.56 18.17 3.46
N ASN A 386 8.62 17.37 3.34
CA ASN A 386 9.58 17.12 4.44
C ASN A 386 10.36 18.39 4.84
N MET A 387 10.52 19.36 3.93
CA MET A 387 11.09 20.67 4.24
C MET A 387 10.09 21.63 4.91
N GLY A 388 8.82 21.25 5.06
CA GLY A 388 7.75 22.11 5.56
C GLY A 388 7.26 23.17 4.56
N GLN A 389 7.59 23.04 3.27
CA GLN A 389 7.18 23.96 2.19
C GLN A 389 5.90 23.45 1.50
N TYR A 390 4.80 23.38 2.27
CA TYR A 390 3.56 22.71 1.85
C TYR A 390 2.93 23.29 0.58
N SER A 391 3.01 24.61 0.34
CA SER A 391 2.45 25.21 -0.88
C SER A 391 3.20 24.79 -2.14
N LYS A 392 4.52 24.57 -2.06
CA LYS A 392 5.28 24.04 -3.20
C LYS A 392 4.98 22.55 -3.39
N ALA A 393 4.90 21.80 -2.30
CA ALA A 393 4.52 20.39 -2.34
C ALA A 393 3.15 20.19 -3.02
N LEU A 394 2.16 21.01 -2.66
CA LEU A 394 0.83 21.01 -3.29
C LEU A 394 0.93 21.24 -4.80
N SER A 395 1.68 22.24 -5.26
CA SER A 395 1.81 22.53 -6.69
C SER A 395 2.36 21.34 -7.49
N PHE A 396 3.31 20.58 -6.93
CA PHE A 396 3.80 19.36 -7.56
C PHE A 396 2.78 18.21 -7.48
N GLN A 397 2.06 18.05 -6.38
CA GLN A 397 1.02 17.04 -6.25
C GLN A 397 -0.16 17.28 -7.22
N GLU A 398 -0.52 18.55 -7.46
CA GLU A 398 -1.53 18.94 -8.46
C GLU A 398 -1.06 18.62 -9.89
N LYS A 399 0.23 18.83 -10.21
CA LYS A 399 0.81 18.41 -11.50
C LYS A 399 0.74 16.89 -11.66
N ALA A 400 1.10 16.13 -10.62
CA ALA A 400 1.02 14.67 -10.62
C ALA A 400 -0.43 14.19 -10.84
N LEU A 401 -1.40 14.75 -10.11
CA LEU A 401 -2.82 14.46 -10.29
C LEU A 401 -3.27 14.78 -11.72
N GLY A 402 -2.91 15.94 -12.26
CA GLY A 402 -3.29 16.34 -13.62
C GLY A 402 -2.67 15.46 -14.72
N THR A 403 -1.50 14.84 -14.47
CA THR A 403 -0.97 13.78 -15.35
C THR A 403 -1.81 12.52 -15.23
N TRP A 404 -2.10 12.06 -14.01
CA TRP A 404 -2.88 10.86 -13.76
C TRP A 404 -4.31 10.93 -14.32
N GLU A 405 -5.00 12.06 -14.16
CA GLU A 405 -6.36 12.28 -14.68
C GLU A 405 -6.44 12.21 -16.21
N LYS A 406 -5.33 12.46 -16.93
CA LYS A 406 -5.27 12.33 -18.39
C LYS A 406 -4.95 10.91 -18.87
N THR A 407 -4.26 10.13 -18.04
CA THR A 407 -3.73 8.80 -18.44
C THR A 407 -4.53 7.64 -17.89
N LEU A 408 -5.27 7.82 -16.78
CA LEU A 408 -5.93 6.75 -16.05
C LEU A 408 -7.45 6.88 -16.09
N PRO A 409 -8.18 5.75 -15.95
CA PRO A 409 -9.62 5.77 -15.73
C PRO A 409 -10.01 6.51 -14.45
N GLU A 410 -11.21 7.09 -14.41
CA GLU A 410 -11.72 7.95 -13.32
C GLU A 410 -11.63 7.32 -11.92
N ASN A 411 -11.78 6.00 -11.81
CA ASN A 411 -11.76 5.29 -10.54
C ASN A 411 -10.42 4.57 -10.24
N HIS A 412 -9.32 4.94 -10.88
CA HIS A 412 -8.04 4.26 -10.69
C HIS A 412 -7.45 4.50 -9.26
N PRO A 413 -6.89 3.47 -8.58
CA PRO A 413 -6.32 3.62 -7.22
C PRO A 413 -5.26 4.72 -7.04
N LEU A 414 -4.49 5.01 -8.10
CA LEU A 414 -3.49 6.10 -8.08
C LEU A 414 -4.13 7.49 -7.97
N LEU A 415 -5.37 7.67 -8.47
CA LEU A 415 -6.13 8.92 -8.29
C LEU A 415 -6.56 9.06 -6.83
N THR A 416 -6.99 7.97 -6.17
CA THR A 416 -7.29 7.95 -4.73
C THR A 416 -6.08 8.41 -3.91
N THR A 417 -4.90 7.86 -4.20
CA THR A 417 -3.65 8.24 -3.52
C THR A 417 -3.32 9.71 -3.74
N SER A 418 -3.50 10.20 -4.97
CA SER A 418 -3.24 11.60 -5.33
C SER A 418 -4.18 12.57 -4.60
N TYR A 419 -5.49 12.30 -4.58
CA TYR A 419 -6.45 13.12 -3.83
C TYR A 419 -6.18 13.08 -2.32
N ASN A 420 -5.81 11.92 -1.77
CA ASN A 420 -5.42 11.82 -0.36
C ASN A 420 -4.19 12.69 -0.06
N ASN A 421 -3.15 12.64 -0.89
CA ASN A 421 -1.94 13.46 -0.71
C ASN A 421 -2.25 14.96 -0.78
N ILE A 422 -3.08 15.39 -1.73
CA ILE A 422 -3.55 16.79 -1.81
C ILE A 422 -4.34 17.18 -0.55
N GLY A 423 -5.21 16.30 -0.07
CA GLY A 423 -5.93 16.48 1.19
C GLY A 423 -4.98 16.71 2.37
N ILE A 424 -3.92 15.89 2.48
CA ILE A 424 -2.87 16.05 3.49
C ILE A 424 -2.13 17.38 3.33
N MET A 425 -1.85 17.84 2.10
CA MET A 425 -1.21 19.15 1.88
C MET A 425 -2.09 20.30 2.39
N HIS A 426 -3.38 20.29 2.05
CA HIS A 426 -4.33 21.29 2.57
C HIS A 426 -4.46 21.23 4.09
N TYR A 427 -4.45 20.03 4.67
CA TYR A 427 -4.47 19.84 6.12
C TYR A 427 -3.26 20.52 6.78
N ASN A 428 -2.04 20.28 6.28
CA ASN A 428 -0.81 20.87 6.82
C ASN A 428 -0.68 22.38 6.55
N MET A 429 -1.46 22.91 5.61
CA MET A 429 -1.61 24.35 5.38
C MET A 429 -2.69 25.00 6.28
N GLY A 430 -3.38 24.22 7.12
CA GLY A 430 -4.47 24.70 7.97
C GLY A 430 -5.79 24.93 7.22
N GLU A 431 -5.90 24.48 5.97
CA GLU A 431 -7.09 24.60 5.13
C GLU A 431 -8.01 23.37 5.29
N TYR A 432 -8.42 23.08 6.52
CA TYR A 432 -9.05 21.81 6.89
C TYR A 432 -10.34 21.48 6.11
N SER A 433 -11.14 22.48 5.74
CA SER A 433 -12.35 22.24 4.93
C SER A 433 -12.03 21.82 3.49
N LYS A 434 -10.96 22.35 2.88
CA LYS A 434 -10.49 21.89 1.56
C LYS A 434 -9.89 20.49 1.67
N ALA A 435 -9.11 20.25 2.72
CA ALA A 435 -8.56 18.93 3.01
C ALA A 435 -9.66 17.87 3.07
N LEU A 436 -10.74 18.14 3.80
CA LEU A 436 -11.89 17.26 3.92
C LEU A 436 -12.50 16.92 2.55
N SER A 437 -12.73 17.92 1.69
CA SER A 437 -13.30 17.69 0.34
C SER A 437 -12.45 16.74 -0.51
N PHE A 438 -11.13 16.85 -0.46
CA PHE A 438 -10.23 15.95 -1.19
C PHE A 438 -10.16 14.54 -0.56
N LEU A 439 -10.16 14.45 0.76
CA LEU A 439 -10.17 13.16 1.48
C LEU A 439 -11.50 12.40 1.25
N GLU A 440 -12.62 13.11 1.23
CA GLU A 440 -13.94 12.54 0.90
C GLU A 440 -14.00 12.06 -0.55
N LYS A 441 -13.43 12.81 -1.50
CA LYS A 441 -13.32 12.35 -2.90
C LYS A 441 -12.47 11.08 -3.04
N ALA A 442 -11.36 11.00 -2.31
CA ALA A 442 -10.53 9.80 -2.26
C ALA A 442 -11.32 8.60 -1.69
N LEU A 443 -12.09 8.81 -0.62
CA LEU A 443 -12.96 7.81 -0.03
C LEU A 443 -14.06 7.35 -1.01
N GLU A 444 -14.72 8.27 -1.73
CA GLU A 444 -15.76 7.94 -2.70
C GLU A 444 -15.24 7.01 -3.82
N ILE A 445 -14.04 7.30 -4.35
CA ILE A 445 -13.41 6.42 -5.35
C ILE A 445 -13.15 5.05 -4.74
N ARG A 446 -12.62 5.00 -3.52
CA ARG A 446 -12.32 3.76 -2.79
C ARG A 446 -13.57 2.91 -2.57
N GLU A 447 -14.70 3.53 -2.26
CA GLU A 447 -16.02 2.86 -2.12
C GLU A 447 -16.50 2.22 -3.43
N LYS A 448 -16.11 2.76 -4.59
CA LYS A 448 -16.45 2.19 -5.92
C LYS A 448 -15.57 1.01 -6.31
N ILE A 449 -14.32 0.95 -5.85
CA ILE A 449 -13.34 -0.05 -6.33
C ILE A 449 -13.00 -1.17 -5.34
N LEU A 450 -13.16 -0.95 -4.03
CA LEU A 450 -12.75 -1.91 -3.01
C LEU A 450 -13.95 -2.64 -2.38
N PRO A 451 -13.80 -3.92 -2.01
CA PRO A 451 -14.84 -4.66 -1.31
C PRO A 451 -15.11 -4.07 0.08
N ALA A 452 -16.33 -4.24 0.59
CA ALA A 452 -16.71 -3.75 1.91
C ALA A 452 -15.75 -4.23 3.01
N ASN A 453 -15.33 -3.31 3.89
CA ASN A 453 -14.34 -3.50 4.97
C ASN A 453 -12.88 -3.70 4.51
N HIS A 454 -12.50 -3.34 3.28
CA HIS A 454 -11.08 -3.29 2.91
C HIS A 454 -10.25 -2.42 3.90
N PRO A 455 -9.06 -2.87 4.35
CA PRO A 455 -8.13 -2.14 5.22
C PRO A 455 -7.99 -0.64 4.93
N ASP A 456 -7.83 -0.29 3.65
CA ASP A 456 -7.72 1.09 3.20
C ASP A 456 -8.85 2.01 3.68
N PHE A 457 -10.09 1.53 3.88
CA PHE A 457 -11.17 2.38 4.42
C PHE A 457 -10.80 2.95 5.77
N ALA A 458 -10.14 2.17 6.63
CA ALA A 458 -9.74 2.62 7.95
C ALA A 458 -8.73 3.78 7.90
N GLN A 459 -7.80 3.77 6.94
CA GLN A 459 -6.88 4.90 6.73
C GLN A 459 -7.62 6.17 6.28
N SER A 460 -8.57 6.04 5.33
CA SER A 460 -9.40 7.18 4.90
C SER A 460 -10.21 7.76 6.05
N TYR A 461 -10.87 6.90 6.83
CA TYR A 461 -11.66 7.32 7.98
C TYR A 461 -10.80 8.00 9.04
N ASN A 462 -9.58 7.52 9.30
CA ASN A 462 -8.65 8.19 10.22
C ASN A 462 -8.29 9.61 9.73
N ASN A 463 -7.95 9.78 8.45
CA ASN A 463 -7.58 11.10 7.90
C ASN A 463 -8.76 12.08 7.92
N ILE A 464 -9.96 11.61 7.56
CA ILE A 464 -11.20 12.41 7.62
C ILE A 464 -11.55 12.76 9.06
N GLY A 465 -11.45 11.81 9.99
CA GLY A 465 -11.67 12.04 11.41
C GLY A 465 -10.73 13.10 11.98
N GLU A 466 -9.46 13.05 11.58
CA GLU A 466 -8.45 14.03 11.99
C GLU A 466 -8.73 15.44 11.42
N ALA A 467 -9.19 15.55 10.18
CA ALA A 467 -9.62 16.83 9.62
C ALA A 467 -10.83 17.42 10.36
N HIS A 468 -11.83 16.60 10.70
CA HIS A 468 -12.97 17.02 11.53
C HIS A 468 -12.53 17.45 12.93
N ARG A 469 -11.52 16.78 13.51
CA ARG A 469 -10.97 17.12 14.82
C ARG A 469 -10.38 18.54 14.81
N GLN A 470 -9.62 18.89 13.78
CA GLN A 470 -9.04 20.24 13.63
C GLN A 470 -10.08 21.32 13.33
N LEU A 471 -11.24 20.95 12.79
CA LEU A 471 -12.41 21.84 12.66
C LEU A 471 -13.20 21.99 13.97
N GLY A 472 -12.81 21.29 15.05
CA GLY A 472 -13.54 21.29 16.33
C GLY A 472 -14.82 20.45 16.29
N GLU A 473 -15.04 19.64 15.24
CA GLU A 473 -16.21 18.78 15.07
C GLU A 473 -15.99 17.40 15.73
N TYR A 474 -15.71 17.40 17.03
CA TYR A 474 -15.20 16.20 17.73
C TYR A 474 -16.12 14.98 17.66
N SER A 475 -17.45 15.15 17.65
CA SER A 475 -18.39 14.03 17.49
C SER A 475 -18.30 13.36 16.12
N LYS A 476 -18.07 14.14 15.05
CA LYS A 476 -17.86 13.57 13.71
C LYS A 476 -16.51 12.86 13.64
N ALA A 477 -15.47 13.48 14.21
CA ALA A 477 -14.14 12.87 14.30
C ALA A 477 -14.19 11.50 14.97
N LEU A 478 -14.84 11.41 16.13
CA LEU A 478 -15.05 10.17 16.87
C LEU A 478 -15.80 9.13 16.02
N SER A 479 -16.89 9.50 15.37
CA SER A 479 -17.66 8.59 14.52
C SER A 479 -16.82 7.97 13.39
N PHE A 480 -15.96 8.75 12.74
CA PHE A 480 -15.06 8.23 11.71
C PHE A 480 -13.96 7.33 12.30
N GLN A 481 -13.38 7.70 13.44
CA GLN A 481 -12.37 6.86 14.10
C GLN A 481 -12.96 5.52 14.60
N GLU A 482 -14.20 5.50 15.07
CA GLU A 482 -14.93 4.27 15.40
C GLU A 482 -15.19 3.39 14.16
N LYS A 483 -15.53 3.99 13.01
CA LYS A 483 -15.61 3.26 11.73
C LYS A 483 -14.26 2.66 11.32
N ALA A 484 -13.16 3.40 11.52
CA ALA A 484 -11.82 2.91 11.26
C ALA A 484 -11.48 1.70 12.15
N LEU A 485 -11.73 1.83 13.46
CA LEU A 485 -11.53 0.74 14.43
C LEU A 485 -12.36 -0.49 14.04
N GLY A 486 -13.66 -0.32 13.77
CA GLY A 486 -14.54 -1.43 13.39
C GLY A 486 -14.18 -2.09 12.05
N THR A 487 -13.47 -1.39 11.16
CA THR A 487 -12.91 -1.98 9.94
C THR A 487 -11.69 -2.85 10.27
N TRP A 488 -10.80 -2.35 11.12
CA TRP A 488 -9.63 -3.10 11.57
C TRP A 488 -9.99 -4.34 12.40
N GLU A 489 -10.92 -4.23 13.34
CA GLU A 489 -11.36 -5.34 14.19
C GLU A 489 -11.97 -6.50 13.37
N LYS A 490 -12.50 -6.23 12.17
CA LYS A 490 -13.03 -7.27 11.27
C LYS A 490 -11.97 -7.91 10.38
N THR A 491 -10.85 -7.23 10.14
CA THR A 491 -9.85 -7.62 9.14
C THR A 491 -8.55 -8.12 9.75
N LEU A 492 -8.27 -7.76 11.00
CA LEU A 492 -7.01 -8.02 11.68
C LEU A 492 -7.19 -8.88 12.94
N PRO A 493 -6.15 -9.62 13.36
CA PRO A 493 -6.14 -10.27 14.67
C PRO A 493 -6.27 -9.27 15.82
N GLU A 494 -6.79 -9.75 16.95
CA GLU A 494 -7.12 -8.94 18.15
C GLU A 494 -5.94 -8.08 18.68
N ASN A 495 -4.70 -8.55 18.53
CA ASN A 495 -3.51 -7.84 19.01
C ASN A 495 -2.70 -7.16 17.89
N HIS A 496 -3.29 -6.90 16.72
CA HIS A 496 -2.56 -6.30 15.61
C HIS A 496 -2.14 -4.85 15.92
N PRO A 497 -0.88 -4.43 15.60
CA PRO A 497 -0.39 -3.07 15.89
C PRO A 497 -1.29 -1.93 15.39
N LEU A 498 -1.94 -2.09 14.24
CA LEU A 498 -2.83 -1.06 13.66
C LEU A 498 -4.04 -0.72 14.54
N LEU A 499 -4.52 -1.67 15.37
CA LEU A 499 -5.59 -1.39 16.34
C LEU A 499 -5.13 -0.36 17.38
N THR A 500 -3.84 -0.36 17.73
CA THR A 500 -3.28 0.61 18.69
C THR A 500 -3.38 2.04 18.20
N THR A 501 -3.19 2.27 16.89
CA THR A 501 -3.36 3.58 16.26
C THR A 501 -4.81 4.06 16.35
N SER A 502 -5.77 3.18 16.06
CA SER A 502 -7.20 3.51 16.17
C SER A 502 -7.62 3.83 17.61
N TYR A 503 -7.20 3.02 18.59
CA TYR A 503 -7.48 3.31 20.00
C TYR A 503 -6.84 4.62 20.45
N ASN A 504 -5.62 4.92 20.01
CA ASN A 504 -4.97 6.21 20.31
C ASN A 504 -5.74 7.39 19.72
N ASN A 505 -6.22 7.29 18.48
CA ASN A 505 -7.00 8.35 17.83
C ASN A 505 -8.33 8.62 18.56
N ILE A 506 -9.02 7.56 18.96
CA ILE A 506 -10.27 7.64 19.75
C ILE A 506 -9.99 8.24 21.13
N GLY A 507 -8.92 7.82 21.79
CA GLY A 507 -8.48 8.38 23.07
C GLY A 507 -8.22 9.88 22.99
N GLU A 508 -7.54 10.32 21.92
CA GLU A 508 -7.28 11.73 21.64
C GLU A 508 -8.58 12.51 21.38
N ALA A 509 -9.54 11.96 20.63
CA ALA A 509 -10.83 12.61 20.42
C ALA A 509 -11.60 12.81 21.74
N HIS A 510 -11.65 11.79 22.60
CA HIS A 510 -12.24 11.92 23.95
C HIS A 510 -11.50 12.95 24.80
N ARG A 511 -10.17 13.02 24.72
CA ARG A 511 -9.37 14.02 25.43
C ARG A 511 -9.77 15.44 25.04
N GLN A 512 -9.94 15.70 23.74
CA GLN A 512 -10.37 17.01 23.23
C GLN A 512 -11.80 17.38 23.61
N MET A 513 -12.66 16.38 23.83
CA MET A 513 -14.01 16.56 24.37
C MET A 513 -14.02 16.79 25.89
N GLY A 514 -12.86 16.71 26.57
CA GLY A 514 -12.75 16.80 28.03
C GLY A 514 -13.14 15.52 28.77
N GLU A 515 -13.35 14.41 28.04
CA GLU A 515 -13.75 13.11 28.58
C GLU A 515 -12.51 12.29 28.99
N TYR A 516 -11.70 12.82 29.89
CA TYR A 516 -10.36 12.30 30.20
C TYR A 516 -10.33 10.85 30.68
N SER A 517 -11.34 10.39 31.43
CA SER A 517 -11.41 8.99 31.89
C SER A 517 -11.58 8.01 30.73
N LYS A 518 -12.35 8.37 29.70
CA LYS A 518 -12.48 7.55 28.48
C LYS A 518 -11.19 7.59 27.68
N ALA A 519 -10.57 8.76 27.56
CA ALA A 519 -9.28 8.92 26.89
C ALA A 519 -8.21 7.99 27.49
N LEU A 520 -8.07 8.00 28.83
CA LEU A 520 -7.17 7.08 29.53
C LEU A 520 -7.48 5.62 29.21
N SER A 521 -8.75 5.20 29.29
CA SER A 521 -9.12 3.80 29.02
C SER A 521 -8.72 3.35 27.61
N PHE A 522 -8.86 4.21 26.60
CA PHE A 522 -8.47 3.87 25.23
C PHE A 522 -6.94 3.85 25.03
N HIS A 523 -6.21 4.79 25.63
CA HIS A 523 -4.74 4.77 25.59
C HIS A 523 -4.16 3.57 26.37
N GLU A 524 -4.78 3.17 27.48
CA GLU A 524 -4.42 1.97 28.24
C GLU A 524 -4.66 0.69 27.43
N LYS A 525 -5.76 0.58 26.69
CA LYS A 525 -5.98 -0.54 25.75
C LYS A 525 -4.91 -0.60 24.66
N ALA A 526 -4.54 0.55 24.08
CA ALA A 526 -3.46 0.61 23.08
C ALA A 526 -2.11 0.18 23.68
N LEU A 527 -1.83 0.54 24.94
CA LEU A 527 -0.65 0.11 25.68
C LEU A 527 -0.68 -1.40 25.95
N GLU A 528 -1.81 -1.96 26.40
CA GLU A 528 -1.97 -3.39 26.69
C GLU A 528 -1.67 -4.26 25.45
N ILE A 529 -2.15 -3.85 24.27
CA ILE A 529 -1.83 -4.54 23.02
C ILE A 529 -0.32 -4.52 22.78
N ARG A 530 0.33 -3.36 22.89
CA ARG A 530 1.78 -3.22 22.71
C ARG A 530 2.57 -4.09 23.69
N GLU A 531 2.14 -4.19 24.95
CA GLU A 531 2.74 -5.06 25.97
C GLU A 531 2.68 -6.55 25.59
N LYS A 532 1.65 -6.98 24.83
CA LYS A 532 1.52 -8.36 24.37
C LYS A 532 2.39 -8.69 23.15
N ILE A 533 2.65 -7.72 22.27
CA ILE A 533 3.28 -7.98 20.96
C ILE A 533 4.72 -7.47 20.82
N LEU A 534 5.19 -6.58 21.70
CA LEU A 534 6.50 -5.95 21.58
C LEU A 534 7.43 -6.30 22.75
N PRO A 535 8.75 -6.40 22.51
CA PRO A 535 9.71 -6.61 23.59
C PRO A 535 9.79 -5.38 24.51
N ALA A 536 10.15 -5.60 25.77
CA ALA A 536 10.29 -4.53 26.75
C ALA A 536 11.21 -3.40 26.24
N ASN A 537 10.77 -2.14 26.41
CA ASN A 537 11.44 -0.92 25.94
C ASN A 537 11.44 -0.69 24.42
N HIS A 538 10.59 -1.36 23.65
CA HIS A 538 10.35 -1.00 22.25
C HIS A 538 9.98 0.50 22.09
N PRO A 539 10.48 1.21 21.05
CA PRO A 539 10.20 2.63 20.83
C PRO A 539 8.72 3.03 20.90
N ASP A 540 7.81 2.16 20.44
CA ASP A 540 6.36 2.43 20.45
C ASP A 540 5.78 2.65 21.84
N PHE A 541 6.38 2.08 22.90
CA PHE A 541 5.96 2.37 24.27
C PHE A 541 6.11 3.85 24.62
N ALA A 542 7.09 4.53 24.03
CA ALA A 542 7.30 5.96 24.24
C ALA A 542 6.06 6.77 23.81
N GLN A 543 5.43 6.41 22.69
CA GLN A 543 4.20 7.06 22.21
C GLN A 543 3.02 6.81 23.15
N SER A 544 2.84 5.57 23.65
CA SER A 544 1.76 5.25 24.60
C SER A 544 1.89 6.05 25.89
N TYR A 545 3.08 6.04 26.49
CA TYR A 545 3.34 6.82 27.71
C TYR A 545 3.19 8.32 27.47
N ASN A 546 3.60 8.82 26.30
CA ASN A 546 3.43 10.22 25.97
C ASN A 546 1.96 10.63 25.92
N ASN A 547 1.11 9.83 25.27
CA ASN A 547 -0.33 10.11 25.17
C ASN A 547 -0.99 10.11 26.56
N ILE A 548 -0.70 9.11 27.40
CA ILE A 548 -1.19 9.04 28.79
C ILE A 548 -0.69 10.24 29.60
N GLY A 549 0.58 10.62 29.44
CA GLY A 549 1.17 11.80 30.07
C GLY A 549 0.44 13.09 29.71
N ILE A 550 0.07 13.27 28.43
CA ILE A 550 -0.71 14.42 27.96
C ILE A 550 -2.10 14.45 28.61
N VAL A 551 -2.78 13.30 28.76
CA VAL A 551 -4.09 13.27 29.44
C VAL A 551 -3.95 13.71 30.91
N TYR A 552 -2.97 13.17 31.64
CA TYR A 552 -2.71 13.62 33.03
C TYR A 552 -2.33 15.10 33.12
N TYR A 553 -1.59 15.61 32.13
CA TYR A 553 -1.29 17.03 32.04
C TYR A 553 -2.56 17.88 31.88
N ASN A 554 -3.53 17.45 31.05
CA ASN A 554 -4.79 18.18 30.88
C ASN A 554 -5.74 18.07 32.08
N ILE A 555 -5.66 16.98 32.84
CA ILE A 555 -6.36 16.85 34.13
C ILE A 555 -5.75 17.81 35.17
N GLY A 556 -4.48 18.20 35.02
CA GLY A 556 -3.73 19.01 35.98
C GLY A 556 -2.91 18.18 36.98
N GLU A 557 -2.84 16.85 36.79
CA GLU A 557 -2.01 15.96 37.62
C GLU A 557 -0.56 15.94 37.12
N TYR A 558 0.12 17.08 37.23
CA TYR A 558 1.46 17.29 36.63
C TYR A 558 2.52 16.29 37.09
N SER A 559 2.47 15.83 38.35
CA SER A 559 3.41 14.81 38.84
C SER A 559 3.25 13.46 38.14
N LYS A 560 2.03 13.04 37.82
CA LYS A 560 1.79 11.81 37.05
C LYS A 560 2.19 12.00 35.59
N ALA A 561 1.83 13.16 35.01
CA ALA A 561 2.25 13.51 33.66
C ALA A 561 3.78 13.45 33.51
N LEU A 562 4.51 14.03 34.48
CA LEU A 562 5.97 14.00 34.51
C LEU A 562 6.50 12.56 34.56
N SER A 563 5.95 11.71 35.43
CA SER A 563 6.36 10.30 35.51
C SER A 563 6.21 9.55 34.18
N PHE A 564 5.15 9.83 33.41
CA PHE A 564 4.95 9.19 32.11
C PHE A 564 5.87 9.76 31.03
N HIS A 565 6.08 11.08 31.01
CA HIS A 565 7.02 11.71 30.09
C HIS A 565 8.48 11.35 30.36
N GLU A 566 8.86 11.12 31.62
CA GLU A 566 10.19 10.59 31.98
C GLU A 566 10.40 9.18 31.42
N LYS A 567 9.38 8.31 31.50
CA LYS A 567 9.42 6.98 30.85
C LYS A 567 9.53 7.09 29.33
N THR A 568 8.76 7.97 28.69
CA THR A 568 8.90 8.27 27.25
C THR A 568 10.33 8.68 26.92
N LEU A 569 10.88 9.62 27.70
CA LEU A 569 12.21 10.15 27.47
C LEU A 569 13.30 9.09 27.62
N GLU A 570 13.21 8.26 28.66
CA GLU A 570 14.14 7.15 28.90
C GLU A 570 14.17 6.17 27.72
N ILE A 571 13.00 5.79 27.19
CA ILE A 571 12.90 4.90 26.03
C ILE A 571 13.48 5.56 24.78
N CYS A 572 13.12 6.81 24.51
CA CYS A 572 13.66 7.55 23.37
C CYS A 572 15.19 7.70 23.44
N GLN A 573 15.75 7.99 24.62
CA GLN A 573 17.20 8.12 24.80
C GLN A 573 17.95 6.80 24.63
N LYS A 574 17.32 5.66 24.97
CA LYS A 574 17.92 4.32 24.82
C LYS A 574 17.83 3.78 23.40
N THR A 575 16.77 4.12 22.67
CA THR A 575 16.45 3.48 21.39
C THR A 575 16.70 4.36 20.17
N LEU A 576 16.78 5.67 20.32
CA LEU A 576 16.91 6.61 19.20
C LEU A 576 18.27 7.31 19.21
N PRO A 577 18.80 7.69 18.03
CA PRO A 577 19.96 8.58 17.94
C PRO A 577 19.74 9.89 18.70
N SER A 578 20.83 10.48 19.21
CA SER A 578 20.76 11.70 20.04
C SER A 578 20.18 12.93 19.33
N ASN A 579 20.11 12.91 18.00
CA ASN A 579 19.54 13.96 17.17
C ASN A 579 18.13 13.60 16.65
N HIS A 580 17.49 12.55 17.14
CA HIS A 580 16.20 12.13 16.61
C HIS A 580 15.05 13.12 16.95
N PRO A 581 14.18 13.50 16.01
CA PRO A 581 13.08 14.45 16.25
C PRO A 581 12.13 14.07 17.41
N ASN A 582 11.80 12.79 17.56
CA ASN A 582 10.97 12.30 18.68
C ASN A 582 11.58 12.61 20.06
N LEU A 583 12.92 12.66 20.17
CA LEU A 583 13.59 13.05 21.40
C LEU A 583 13.36 14.53 21.71
N ALA A 584 13.40 15.40 20.68
CA ALA A 584 13.05 16.81 20.83
C ALA A 584 11.58 17.00 21.25
N THR A 585 10.65 16.24 20.68
CA THR A 585 9.23 16.27 21.10
C THR A 585 9.08 15.85 22.56
N SER A 586 9.76 14.79 23.00
CA SER A 586 9.72 14.35 24.39
C SER A 586 10.26 15.42 25.33
N TYR A 587 11.39 16.05 24.99
CA TYR A 587 11.96 17.14 25.78
C TYR A 587 11.02 18.34 25.87
N ASN A 588 10.40 18.77 24.77
CA ASN A 588 9.40 19.85 24.77
C ASN A 588 8.19 19.52 25.67
N ASN A 589 7.69 18.28 25.65
CA ASN A 589 6.57 17.88 26.49
C ASN A 589 6.95 17.88 27.98
N THR A 590 8.13 17.36 28.33
CA THR A 590 8.68 17.44 29.69
C THR A 590 8.88 18.89 30.14
N GLY A 591 9.40 19.76 29.26
CA GLY A 591 9.57 21.19 29.50
C GLY A 591 8.23 21.88 29.83
N LYS A 592 7.18 21.58 29.05
CA LYS A 592 5.81 22.06 29.32
C LYS A 592 5.29 21.64 30.70
N VAL A 593 5.55 20.41 31.14
CA VAL A 593 5.14 19.97 32.49
C VAL A 593 5.88 20.77 33.56
N TYR A 594 7.21 20.88 33.49
CA TYR A 594 7.99 21.66 34.45
C TYR A 594 7.57 23.14 34.49
N LYS A 595 7.25 23.74 33.34
CA LYS A 595 6.72 25.11 33.27
C LYS A 595 5.46 25.25 34.11
N ASN A 596 4.48 24.35 33.96
CA ASN A 596 3.23 24.41 34.72
C ASN A 596 3.40 24.05 36.19
N MET A 597 4.46 23.33 36.55
CA MET A 597 4.87 23.13 37.95
C MET A 597 5.61 24.35 38.54
N GLY A 598 5.91 25.39 37.74
CA GLY A 598 6.68 26.57 38.17
C GLY A 598 8.19 26.34 38.20
N GLU A 599 8.69 25.20 37.73
CA GLU A 599 10.12 24.87 37.68
C GLU A 599 10.79 25.38 36.39
N TYR A 600 10.76 26.70 36.20
CA TYR A 600 11.13 27.35 34.92
C TYR A 600 12.57 27.06 34.46
N SER A 601 13.54 26.93 35.37
CA SER A 601 14.92 26.60 34.99
C SER A 601 15.05 25.20 34.39
N LYS A 602 14.27 24.23 34.88
CA LYS A 602 14.23 22.90 34.28
C LYS A 602 13.50 22.95 32.94
N ALA A 603 12.38 23.67 32.88
CA ALA A 603 11.64 23.85 31.62
C ALA A 603 12.54 24.38 30.50
N LEU A 604 13.28 25.47 30.75
CA LEU A 604 14.25 26.03 29.79
C LEU A 604 15.32 25.01 29.40
N SER A 605 15.91 24.28 30.36
CA SER A 605 16.93 23.27 30.05
C SER A 605 16.42 22.17 29.12
N PHE A 606 15.15 21.76 29.27
CA PHE A 606 14.52 20.78 28.40
C PHE A 606 14.17 21.35 27.02
N ASP A 607 13.58 22.55 26.97
CA ASP A 607 13.23 23.21 25.70
C ASP A 607 14.48 23.56 24.88
N GLU A 608 15.60 23.95 25.52
CA GLU A 608 16.88 24.20 24.86
C GLU A 608 17.50 22.92 24.26
N LYS A 609 17.37 21.78 24.94
CA LYS A 609 17.79 20.48 24.37
C LYS A 609 16.94 20.10 23.15
N ALA A 610 15.63 20.35 23.20
CA ALA A 610 14.75 20.13 22.05
C ALA A 610 15.13 21.02 20.87
N LEU A 611 15.35 22.31 21.12
CA LEU A 611 15.77 23.28 20.12
C LEU A 611 17.12 22.88 19.51
N GLY A 612 18.11 22.51 20.32
CA GLY A 612 19.43 22.12 19.83
C GLY A 612 19.39 20.91 18.89
N ILE A 613 18.54 19.91 19.18
CA ILE A 613 18.30 18.80 18.26
C ILE A 613 17.74 19.33 16.93
N GLN A 614 16.64 20.09 17.00
CA GLN A 614 15.96 20.60 15.82
C GLN A 614 16.84 21.52 14.94
N GLU A 615 17.65 22.39 15.55
CA GLU A 615 18.58 23.28 14.83
C GLU A 615 19.66 22.49 14.07
N THR A 616 20.05 21.31 14.56
CA THR A 616 21.01 20.45 13.88
C THR A 616 20.41 19.56 12.79
N THR A 617 19.10 19.26 12.85
CA THR A 617 18.46 18.28 11.96
C THR A 617 17.48 18.86 10.95
N LEU A 618 16.97 20.07 11.19
CA LEU A 618 15.92 20.66 10.36
C LEU A 618 16.44 21.90 9.62
N PRO A 619 15.87 22.23 8.43
CA PRO A 619 16.17 23.50 7.76
C PRO A 619 15.86 24.70 8.66
N GLU A 620 16.60 25.80 8.49
CA GLU A 620 16.53 27.01 9.33
C GLU A 620 15.10 27.58 9.50
N ASN A 621 14.23 27.41 8.50
CA ASN A 621 12.85 27.92 8.54
C ASN A 621 11.81 26.80 8.75
N HIS A 622 12.20 25.62 9.25
CA HIS A 622 11.24 24.54 9.50
C HIS A 622 10.23 24.94 10.60
N PRO A 623 8.91 24.71 10.42
CA PRO A 623 7.88 25.09 11.39
C PRO A 623 8.13 24.59 12.83
N SER A 624 8.71 23.40 13.01
CA SER A 624 9.02 22.86 14.34
C SER A 624 9.98 23.71 15.16
N LEU A 625 10.91 24.45 14.52
CA LEU A 625 11.79 25.40 15.21
C LEU A 625 10.97 26.54 15.83
N ALA A 626 9.93 27.00 15.12
CA ALA A 626 9.03 28.03 15.65
C ALA A 626 8.26 27.55 16.88
N THR A 627 7.84 26.27 16.91
CA THR A 627 7.21 25.69 18.10
C THR A 627 8.14 25.73 19.32
N SER A 628 9.40 25.35 19.17
CA SER A 628 10.37 25.38 20.27
C SER A 628 10.67 26.81 20.73
N TYR A 629 10.85 27.76 19.79
CA TYR A 629 10.98 29.17 20.16
C TYR A 629 9.74 29.72 20.87
N ASN A 630 8.53 29.31 20.47
CA ASN A 630 7.31 29.68 21.19
C ASN A 630 7.28 29.11 22.62
N ASN A 631 7.66 27.85 22.83
CA ASN A 631 7.73 27.25 24.17
C ASN A 631 8.72 28.01 25.06
N ILE A 632 9.94 28.26 24.59
CA ILE A 632 10.97 29.01 25.32
C ILE A 632 10.49 30.44 25.63
N GLY A 633 9.88 31.10 24.64
CA GLY A 633 9.30 32.43 24.80
C GLY A 633 8.19 32.47 25.86
N GLU A 634 7.37 31.41 25.93
CA GLU A 634 6.34 31.26 26.96
C GLU A 634 6.94 31.12 28.35
N VAL A 635 7.97 30.29 28.52
CA VAL A 635 8.65 30.16 29.82
C VAL A 635 9.24 31.50 30.28
N HIS A 636 9.91 32.24 29.40
CA HIS A 636 10.42 33.57 29.73
C HIS A 636 9.30 34.57 30.06
N ARG A 637 8.14 34.47 29.41
CA ARG A 637 6.98 35.32 29.73
C ARG A 637 6.47 35.03 31.13
N GLU A 638 6.32 33.76 31.52
CA GLU A 638 5.90 33.37 32.87
C GLU A 638 6.92 33.78 33.94
N MET A 639 8.21 33.82 33.61
CA MET A 639 9.27 34.36 34.48
C MET A 639 9.28 35.90 34.59
N GLY A 640 8.47 36.62 33.81
CA GLY A 640 8.50 38.09 33.73
C GLY A 640 9.65 38.66 32.89
N GLU A 641 10.42 37.82 32.19
CA GLU A 641 11.53 38.21 31.33
C GLU A 641 11.04 38.63 29.93
N TYR A 642 10.16 39.63 29.88
CA TYR A 642 9.39 39.99 28.69
C TYR A 642 10.23 40.34 27.45
N SER A 643 11.42 40.94 27.62
CA SER A 643 12.30 41.26 26.49
C SER A 643 12.85 40.00 25.80
N LYS A 644 13.16 38.95 26.56
CA LYS A 644 13.61 37.67 26.00
C LYS A 644 12.43 36.95 25.34
N ALA A 645 11.28 36.90 26.02
CA ALA A 645 10.04 36.34 25.46
C ALA A 645 9.69 36.97 24.10
N LEU A 646 9.76 38.30 24.00
CA LEU A 646 9.52 39.03 22.75
C LEU A 646 10.48 38.61 21.64
N SER A 647 11.77 38.42 21.96
CA SER A 647 12.77 37.99 20.98
C SER A 647 12.44 36.62 20.40
N PHE A 648 12.12 35.66 21.27
CA PHE A 648 11.78 34.30 20.87
C PHE A 648 10.46 34.22 20.09
N TYR A 649 9.40 34.90 20.53
CA TYR A 649 8.15 34.96 19.77
C TYR A 649 8.30 35.61 18.40
N LYS A 650 9.16 36.63 18.26
CA LYS A 650 9.46 37.22 16.95
C LYS A 650 10.22 36.27 16.04
N LYS A 651 11.15 35.47 16.57
CA LYS A 651 11.84 34.43 15.79
C LYS A 651 10.84 33.38 15.29
N ALA A 652 9.97 32.88 16.17
CA ALA A 652 8.92 31.91 15.83
C ALA A 652 7.99 32.45 14.72
N LEU A 653 7.48 33.67 14.89
CA LEU A 653 6.62 34.33 13.91
C LEU A 653 7.34 34.56 12.57
N GLY A 654 8.64 34.92 12.61
CA GLY A 654 9.46 35.12 11.42
C GLY A 654 9.69 33.83 10.61
N ILE A 655 9.83 32.69 11.28
CA ILE A 655 9.93 31.37 10.64
C ILE A 655 8.59 30.99 10.00
N GLN A 656 7.51 31.00 10.78
CA GLN A 656 6.17 30.62 10.31
C GLN A 656 5.70 31.53 9.16
N GLY A 657 5.99 32.83 9.22
CA GLY A 657 5.61 33.78 8.16
C GLY A 657 6.31 33.55 6.83
N LYS A 658 7.41 32.79 6.80
CA LYS A 658 8.12 32.41 5.57
C LYS A 658 7.65 31.08 5.00
N THR A 659 7.12 30.18 5.81
CA THR A 659 6.83 28.78 5.41
C THR A 659 5.35 28.43 5.38
N LEU A 660 4.52 29.07 6.19
CA LEU A 660 3.10 28.78 6.30
C LEU A 660 2.26 29.84 5.56
N PRO A 661 1.09 29.47 5.02
CA PRO A 661 0.14 30.44 4.48
C PRO A 661 -0.27 31.49 5.53
N ALA A 662 -0.57 32.71 5.10
CA ALA A 662 -0.94 33.81 6.01
C ALA A 662 -2.19 33.51 6.87
N SER A 663 -3.05 32.59 6.42
CA SER A 663 -4.23 32.11 7.13
C SER A 663 -3.97 30.94 8.08
N HIS A 664 -2.72 30.50 8.25
CA HIS A 664 -2.42 29.28 9.03
C HIS A 664 -2.72 29.47 10.54
N PRO A 665 -3.37 28.50 11.20
CA PRO A 665 -3.67 28.55 12.64
C PRO A 665 -2.47 28.83 13.55
N ASP A 666 -1.30 28.24 13.26
CA ASP A 666 -0.06 28.49 14.02
C ASP A 666 0.40 29.95 14.01
N LEU A 667 0.17 30.69 12.92
CA LEU A 667 0.44 32.14 12.90
C LEU A 667 -0.50 32.87 13.86
N ALA A 668 -1.77 32.47 13.92
CA ALA A 668 -2.71 33.02 14.89
C ALA A 668 -2.29 32.71 16.32
N GLU A 669 -1.74 31.52 16.59
CA GLU A 669 -1.20 31.19 17.91
C GLU A 669 0.00 32.07 18.28
N SER A 670 0.96 32.27 17.38
CA SER A 670 2.09 33.17 17.61
C SER A 670 1.65 34.62 17.84
N TYR A 671 0.66 35.11 17.10
CA TYR A 671 0.08 36.43 17.37
C TYR A 671 -0.66 36.48 18.71
N ASN A 672 -1.36 35.42 19.09
CA ASN A 672 -2.02 35.33 20.40
C ASN A 672 -0.98 35.35 21.54
N ASN A 673 0.15 34.66 21.38
CA ASN A 673 1.26 34.66 22.34
C ASN A 673 1.88 36.05 22.49
N LEU A 674 2.08 36.78 21.39
CA LEU A 674 2.51 38.18 21.41
C LEU A 674 1.45 39.09 22.07
N GLY A 675 0.16 38.86 21.79
CA GLY A 675 -0.94 39.58 22.43
C GLY A 675 -0.92 39.41 23.95
N SER A 676 -0.81 38.17 24.43
CA SER A 676 -0.67 37.85 25.86
C SER A 676 0.59 38.48 26.46
N LEU A 677 1.72 38.45 25.76
CA LEU A 677 2.94 39.12 26.23
C LEU A 677 2.75 40.62 26.43
N TYR A 678 2.17 41.32 25.44
CA TYR A 678 1.91 42.75 25.57
C TYR A 678 0.86 43.07 26.63
N HIS A 679 -0.12 42.19 26.85
CA HIS A 679 -1.04 42.31 27.97
C HIS A 679 -0.31 42.23 29.32
N ASN A 680 0.61 41.26 29.50
CA ASN A 680 1.45 41.14 30.69
C ASN A 680 2.41 42.32 30.90
N MET A 681 2.79 43.02 29.81
CA MET A 681 3.56 44.27 29.84
C MET A 681 2.68 45.51 30.06
N GLU A 682 1.37 45.35 30.24
CA GLU A 682 0.37 46.43 30.35
C GLU A 682 0.28 47.35 29.11
N GLU A 683 0.80 46.90 27.97
CA GLU A 683 0.70 47.60 26.68
C GLU A 683 -0.59 47.20 25.94
N TYR A 684 -1.74 47.49 26.55
CA TYR A 684 -3.07 46.99 26.13
C TYR A 684 -3.41 47.32 24.66
N SER A 685 -3.01 48.47 24.14
CA SER A 685 -3.27 48.83 22.72
C SER A 685 -2.55 47.90 21.76
N LYS A 686 -1.30 47.51 22.08
CA LYS A 686 -0.55 46.54 21.26
C LYS A 686 -1.13 45.15 21.44
N ALA A 687 -1.46 44.75 22.66
CA ALA A 687 -2.11 43.47 22.95
C ALA A 687 -3.39 43.29 22.11
N LEU A 688 -4.26 44.30 22.10
CA LEU A 688 -5.48 44.30 21.30
C LEU A 688 -5.20 44.11 19.81
N SER A 689 -4.20 44.82 19.27
CA SER A 689 -3.84 44.70 17.85
C SER A 689 -3.39 43.30 17.46
N TYR A 690 -2.64 42.62 18.35
CA TYR A 690 -2.16 41.26 18.11
C TYR A 690 -3.28 40.22 18.27
N PHE A 691 -4.14 40.35 19.28
CA PHE A 691 -5.31 39.49 19.41
C PHE A 691 -6.28 39.66 18.24
N GLN A 692 -6.45 40.88 17.71
CA GLN A 692 -7.28 41.11 16.53
C GLN A 692 -6.69 40.40 15.30
N ARG A 693 -5.38 40.48 15.07
CA ARG A 693 -4.72 39.73 13.97
C ARG A 693 -4.90 38.23 14.12
N ALA A 694 -4.76 37.69 15.34
CA ALA A 694 -5.02 36.28 15.60
C ALA A 694 -6.48 35.90 15.30
N LEU A 695 -7.43 36.77 15.66
CA LEU A 695 -8.85 36.57 15.39
C LEU A 695 -9.14 36.59 13.88
N ASP A 696 -8.56 37.54 13.14
CA ASP A 696 -8.75 37.67 11.70
C ASP A 696 -8.28 36.41 10.95
N ILE A 697 -7.13 35.87 11.34
CA ILE A 697 -6.61 34.60 10.79
C ILE A 697 -7.56 33.44 11.13
N ARG A 698 -7.94 33.28 12.41
CA ARG A 698 -8.83 32.20 12.85
C ARG A 698 -10.20 32.24 12.18
N ASN A 699 -10.73 33.43 11.87
CA ASN A 699 -12.00 33.58 11.16
C ASN A 699 -11.95 33.07 9.71
N VAL A 700 -10.76 33.04 9.10
CA VAL A 700 -10.57 32.50 7.74
C VAL A 700 -10.40 30.98 7.77
N SER A 701 -9.67 30.45 8.76
CA SER A 701 -9.26 29.04 8.78
C SER A 701 -10.16 28.11 9.59
N LEU A 702 -10.97 28.63 10.52
CA LEU A 702 -11.77 27.83 11.45
C LEU A 702 -13.26 28.16 11.35
N PRO A 703 -14.15 27.19 11.63
CA PRO A 703 -15.59 27.44 11.63
C PRO A 703 -16.00 28.38 12.78
N PRO A 704 -17.09 29.16 12.66
CA PRO A 704 -17.46 30.21 13.63
C PRO A 704 -17.60 29.76 15.10
N ASN A 705 -17.90 28.48 15.32
CA ASN A 705 -18.11 27.89 16.65
C ASN A 705 -16.83 27.25 17.23
N HIS A 706 -15.68 27.39 16.57
CA HIS A 706 -14.44 26.76 17.00
C HIS A 706 -13.99 27.28 18.39
N PRO A 707 -13.56 26.42 19.33
CA PRO A 707 -13.13 26.83 20.67
C PRO A 707 -12.09 27.95 20.69
N HIS A 708 -11.07 27.87 19.82
CA HIS A 708 -10.05 28.92 19.69
C HIS A 708 -10.58 30.31 19.30
N LEU A 709 -11.67 30.41 18.53
CA LEU A 709 -12.29 31.70 18.24
C LEU A 709 -12.92 32.31 19.49
N LYS A 710 -13.58 31.48 20.31
CA LYS A 710 -14.16 31.90 21.58
C LYS A 710 -13.09 32.46 22.51
N THR A 711 -12.00 31.72 22.71
CA THR A 711 -10.90 32.13 23.59
C THR A 711 -10.25 33.44 23.14
N THR A 712 -10.02 33.65 21.84
CA THR A 712 -9.45 34.93 21.35
C THR A 712 -10.41 36.09 21.56
N LYS A 713 -11.71 35.89 21.31
CA LYS A 713 -12.73 36.93 21.55
C LYS A 713 -12.80 37.32 23.03
N GLU A 714 -12.72 36.35 23.94
CA GLU A 714 -12.66 36.60 25.38
C GLU A 714 -11.45 37.45 25.76
N TRP A 715 -10.26 37.14 25.25
CA TRP A 715 -9.05 37.95 25.47
C TRP A 715 -9.18 39.38 24.92
N ILE A 716 -9.79 39.54 23.74
CA ILE A 716 -10.06 40.88 23.17
C ILE A 716 -10.95 41.70 24.10
N GLU A 717 -12.02 41.11 24.64
CA GLU A 717 -12.91 41.81 25.57
C GLU A 717 -12.22 42.14 26.90
N ILE A 718 -11.38 41.23 27.43
CA ILE A 718 -10.57 41.48 28.63
C ILE A 718 -9.65 42.70 28.40
N VAL A 719 -8.96 42.77 27.26
CA VAL A 719 -8.08 43.89 26.94
C VAL A 719 -8.86 45.18 26.73
N LYS A 720 -10.02 45.13 26.08
CA LYS A 720 -10.88 46.32 25.89
C LYS A 720 -11.37 46.92 27.21
N GLN A 721 -11.59 46.10 28.25
CA GLN A 721 -11.96 46.60 29.58
C GLN A 721 -10.81 47.33 30.30
N LYS A 722 -9.57 47.17 29.83
CA LYS A 722 -8.36 47.80 30.37
C LYS A 722 -7.94 49.07 29.61
N LEU A 723 -8.50 49.29 28.42
CA LEU A 723 -8.33 50.49 27.59
C LEU A 723 -9.37 51.55 27.97
#